data_AF-A0A967CVG8-F1
#
_entry.id   AF-A0A967CVG8-F1
#
_cell.length_a   1.000
_cell.length_b   1.000
_cell.length_c   1.000
_cell.angle_alpha   90.00
_cell.angle_beta   90.00
_cell.angle_gamma   90.00
#
_symmetry.space_group_name_H-M   'P 1'
#
loop_
_entity.id
_entity.type
_entity.pdbx_description
1 polymer ?
#
loop_
_entity_poly.entity_id
_entity_poly.type
_entity_poly.pdbx_seq_one_letter_code
_entity_poly.pdbx_strand_id
1 'polypeptide(L)'
;MTLFGTSAIALRQTVPWIVGAALIALPFVYRDPYHLHILVLILIWSFAYTSWSMMGRFGLVSLGHGGFMGVGAYVTALLWNHLGVSPWIGIPIAMVCAGALALIVAYPCFRFRITGHYFALVTLALSGIVLQIITATRDYTGGSLGYTPARTKGSHLAALQFDDKTTWYLIALGVWAAGLLVWRWVDRSMDRYALEAISEDEDAAAAAGVNVTFEKLKITVISALMTALAGALYCQYQMFISPDTVSGIAVSLQMVFAVVVGGIYVALGPTVGAIITIMLAEGLRIGFGTNTKTVRDPQLNWSFVTEPEAQLDGRRVDWPSGKVIGGSSAINGMVYVRGMSSDYDGWRQLGNEGWSFDDCLPYFKRLEAYSGGDSDLHGRDGPVAVTQGEYYNEMSISFLDACAELGLPLVANLNGHAREGAGLYHATISKGRRVSTGQAYIAPARRRANCRVETGAMVERIDVVDGRATGVTYRKDGKSTGVRARCEVVVCAGAIGSPKLLQLSGIGPAALLGGYGVPLVRDLPGVGENLQDHLGVRSVYQTWWRLTLNDDTNLPQRDWGARLGYMFRRTGPLTASSALAGAFVRLLPQSTEPDTQFHFLPWSTCGIDQGFHTFSGITILSSQLRPESRGHVRIASPDPDVHPAIVANYLSTDQDRTATVAALKFARLLARTAAFSRILVGELLPGVEVAGDPGFLDHARNEGQSACDPVGTCRMGNDPGAVVDARLRVHGVAGLRVADASIMPTLISGSTNAACMMIGEKAADLILADAR
;
A
#
# COMPACT_ATOMS: atom_id res chain seq x y z
N MET A 1 16.86 -56.39 32.61
CA MET A 1 16.27 -55.70 31.44
C MET A 1 15.34 -54.58 31.93
N THR A 2 15.84 -53.69 32.81
CA THR A 2 15.00 -52.77 33.63
C THR A 2 15.72 -51.43 33.92
N LEU A 3 16.67 -51.00 33.07
CA LEU A 3 17.43 -49.75 33.28
C LEU A 3 17.34 -48.73 32.12
N PHE A 4 16.71 -49.07 30.99
CA PHE A 4 16.52 -48.14 29.85
C PHE A 4 15.11 -47.56 29.72
N GLY A 5 14.16 -47.97 30.58
CA GLY A 5 12.76 -47.50 30.51
C GLY A 5 12.52 -46.14 31.14
N THR A 6 13.32 -45.74 32.14
CA THR A 6 13.04 -44.55 32.96
C THR A 6 13.40 -43.23 32.28
N SER A 7 14.46 -43.17 31.46
CA SER A 7 14.93 -41.96 30.78
C SER A 7 14.09 -41.55 29.56
N ALA A 8 13.55 -42.51 28.81
CA ALA A 8 12.62 -42.23 27.70
C ALA A 8 11.22 -41.77 28.19
N ILE A 9 10.79 -42.25 29.36
CA ILE A 9 9.56 -41.82 30.02
C ILE A 9 9.72 -40.39 30.58
N ALA A 10 10.87 -40.08 31.20
CA ALA A 10 11.18 -38.73 31.67
C ALA A 10 11.18 -37.71 30.51
N LEU A 11 11.80 -38.05 29.37
CA LEU A 11 11.84 -37.17 28.19
C LEU A 11 10.45 -36.93 27.57
N ARG A 12 9.60 -37.97 27.51
CA ARG A 12 8.19 -37.83 27.06
C ARG A 12 7.34 -36.98 28.01
N GLN A 13 7.69 -36.92 29.29
CA GLN A 13 6.99 -36.11 30.29
C GLN A 13 7.46 -34.65 30.31
N THR A 14 8.71 -34.35 29.93
CA THR A 14 9.28 -32.99 29.93
C THR A 14 9.01 -32.18 28.65
N VAL A 15 8.92 -32.83 27.49
CA VAL A 15 8.67 -32.14 26.19
C VAL A 15 7.43 -31.23 26.19
N PRO A 16 6.27 -31.62 26.75
CA PRO A 16 5.09 -30.75 26.81
C PRO A 16 5.32 -29.46 27.61
N TRP A 17 6.12 -29.53 28.69
CA TRP A 17 6.45 -28.37 29.52
C TRP A 17 7.38 -27.39 28.79
N ILE A 18 8.34 -27.92 28.02
CA ILE A 18 9.25 -27.11 27.20
C ILE A 18 8.50 -26.40 26.08
N VAL A 19 7.59 -27.11 25.39
CA VAL A 19 6.75 -26.52 24.33
C VAL A 19 5.79 -25.48 24.91
N GLY A 20 5.18 -25.75 26.08
CA GLY A 20 4.34 -24.78 26.77
C GLY A 20 5.09 -23.52 27.17
N ALA A 21 6.29 -23.64 27.73
CA ALA A 21 7.14 -22.50 28.07
C ALA A 21 7.56 -21.70 26.82
N ALA A 22 7.87 -22.37 25.71
CA ALA A 22 8.20 -21.72 24.45
C ALA A 22 7.02 -20.93 23.86
N LEU A 23 5.81 -21.48 23.90
CA LEU A 23 4.60 -20.79 23.43
C LEU A 23 4.26 -19.57 24.29
N ILE A 24 4.43 -19.65 25.61
CA ILE A 24 4.24 -18.51 26.52
C ILE A 24 5.30 -17.43 26.30
N ALA A 25 6.54 -17.81 26.00
CA ALA A 25 7.64 -16.86 25.75
C ALA A 25 7.59 -16.21 24.37
N LEU A 26 6.94 -16.86 23.39
CA LEU A 26 6.87 -16.43 21.98
C LEU A 26 6.49 -14.95 21.77
N PRO A 27 5.42 -14.41 22.37
CA PRO A 27 5.03 -13.01 22.13
C PRO A 27 5.98 -11.99 22.75
N PHE A 28 6.80 -12.40 23.72
CA PHE A 28 7.79 -11.51 24.35
C PHE A 28 9.07 -11.38 23.50
N VAL A 29 9.33 -12.34 22.62
CA VAL A 29 10.46 -12.36 21.67
C VAL A 29 10.06 -11.74 20.33
N TYR A 30 8.86 -12.05 19.82
CA TYR A 30 8.33 -11.53 18.55
C TYR A 30 7.25 -10.48 18.79
N ARG A 31 7.63 -9.19 18.75
CA ARG A 31 6.73 -8.05 19.01
C ARG A 31 6.06 -7.44 17.77
N ASP A 32 6.18 -8.06 16.61
CA ASP A 32 5.52 -7.54 15.41
C ASP A 32 3.99 -7.67 15.56
N PRO A 33 3.22 -6.56 15.55
CA PRO A 33 1.77 -6.60 15.72
C PRO A 33 1.04 -7.40 14.63
N TYR A 34 1.65 -7.57 13.45
CA TYR A 34 1.09 -8.34 12.36
C TYR A 34 1.23 -9.85 12.60
N HIS A 35 2.42 -10.31 12.97
CA HIS A 35 2.66 -11.73 13.27
C HIS A 35 1.87 -12.19 14.51
N LEU A 36 1.81 -11.36 15.55
CA LEU A 36 0.97 -11.65 16.72
C LEU A 36 -0.50 -11.78 16.35
N HIS A 37 -0.98 -10.98 15.39
CA HIS A 37 -2.36 -11.08 14.94
C HIS A 37 -2.67 -12.41 14.26
N ILE A 38 -1.79 -12.87 13.37
CA ILE A 38 -1.93 -14.18 12.71
C ILE A 38 -1.92 -15.30 13.76
N LEU A 39 -1.00 -15.23 14.73
CA LEU A 39 -0.90 -16.23 15.79
C LEU A 39 -2.16 -16.29 16.67
N VAL A 40 -2.75 -15.15 17.03
CA VAL A 40 -4.03 -15.09 17.76
C VAL A 40 -5.14 -15.76 16.96
N LEU A 41 -5.23 -15.47 15.66
CA LEU A 41 -6.23 -16.09 14.80
C LEU A 41 -6.04 -17.60 14.68
N ILE A 42 -4.78 -18.06 14.55
CA ILE A 42 -4.47 -19.49 14.56
C ILE A 42 -4.99 -20.14 15.84
N LEU A 43 -4.77 -19.54 17.01
CA LEU A 43 -5.21 -20.11 18.29
C LEU A 43 -6.74 -20.15 18.43
N ILE A 44 -7.44 -19.05 18.09
CA ILE A 44 -8.92 -18.98 18.16
C ILE A 44 -9.54 -20.00 17.20
N TRP A 45 -9.07 -20.06 15.96
CA TRP A 45 -9.58 -21.02 14.97
C TRP A 45 -9.17 -22.45 15.28
N SER A 46 -7.99 -22.70 15.86
CA SER A 46 -7.60 -24.03 16.34
C SER A 46 -8.57 -24.54 17.41
N PHE A 47 -9.00 -23.67 18.31
CA PHE A 47 -10.01 -24.00 19.32
C PHE A 47 -11.37 -24.32 18.67
N ALA A 48 -11.81 -23.52 17.69
CA ALA A 48 -13.03 -23.77 16.92
C ALA A 48 -12.97 -25.07 16.08
N TYR A 49 -11.80 -25.43 15.54
CA TYR A 49 -11.61 -26.68 14.81
C TYR A 49 -11.58 -27.88 15.77
N THR A 50 -11.08 -27.68 16.99
CA THR A 50 -11.07 -28.71 18.03
C THR A 50 -12.50 -29.09 18.42
N SER A 51 -13.42 -28.12 18.55
CA SER A 51 -14.82 -28.43 18.85
C SER A 51 -15.45 -29.33 17.79
N TRP A 52 -15.27 -29.00 16.50
CA TRP A 52 -15.77 -29.82 15.40
C TRP A 52 -15.17 -31.23 15.38
N SER A 53 -13.85 -31.35 15.62
CA SER A 53 -13.13 -32.63 15.59
C SER A 53 -13.65 -33.67 16.59
N MET A 54 -14.21 -33.22 17.71
CA MET A 54 -14.77 -34.09 18.75
C MET A 54 -15.97 -34.89 18.26
N MET A 55 -16.73 -34.33 17.33
CA MET A 55 -17.84 -35.02 16.65
C MET A 55 -17.36 -35.77 15.41
N GLY A 56 -16.54 -35.11 14.58
CA GLY A 56 -16.10 -35.64 13.30
C GLY A 56 -15.36 -36.99 13.41
N ARG A 57 -14.57 -37.19 14.47
CA ARG A 57 -13.81 -38.45 14.68
C ARG A 57 -14.68 -39.70 14.87
N PHE A 58 -15.94 -39.53 15.25
CA PHE A 58 -16.91 -40.62 15.46
C PHE A 58 -17.95 -40.71 14.33
N GLY A 59 -17.68 -40.09 13.17
CA GLY A 59 -18.60 -40.11 12.03
C GLY A 59 -19.80 -39.16 12.13
N LEU A 60 -19.87 -38.31 13.16
CA LEU A 60 -20.92 -37.30 13.34
C LEU A 60 -20.57 -36.01 12.59
N VAL A 61 -20.73 -36.02 11.26
CA VAL A 61 -20.47 -34.86 10.41
C VAL A 61 -21.59 -33.83 10.55
N SER A 62 -21.34 -32.74 11.27
CA SER A 62 -22.28 -31.61 11.40
C SER A 62 -21.78 -30.37 10.67
N LEU A 63 -22.63 -29.81 9.81
CA LEU A 63 -22.39 -28.58 9.06
C LEU A 63 -23.06 -27.35 9.71
N GLY A 64 -23.56 -27.50 10.94
CA GLY A 64 -24.23 -26.44 11.70
C GLY A 64 -23.32 -25.55 12.55
N HIS A 65 -22.01 -25.81 12.54
CA HIS A 65 -21.06 -25.15 13.43
C HIS A 65 -20.90 -23.65 13.16
N GLY A 66 -21.06 -23.19 11.92
CA GLY A 66 -21.20 -21.77 11.59
C GLY A 66 -22.36 -21.12 12.35
N GLY A 67 -23.52 -21.77 12.44
CA GLY A 67 -24.65 -21.29 13.23
C GLY A 67 -24.31 -21.09 14.71
N PHE A 68 -23.61 -22.05 15.34
CA PHE A 68 -23.19 -21.93 16.74
C PHE A 68 -22.15 -20.83 16.96
N MET A 69 -21.18 -20.69 16.04
CA MET A 69 -20.19 -19.61 16.07
C MET A 69 -20.87 -18.23 15.92
N GLY A 70 -21.86 -18.15 15.05
CA GLY A 70 -22.75 -17.01 14.86
C GLY A 70 -23.46 -16.56 16.13
N VAL A 71 -24.18 -17.49 16.76
CA VAL A 71 -24.89 -17.24 18.03
C VAL A 71 -23.90 -16.73 19.09
N GLY A 72 -22.73 -17.36 19.20
CA GLY A 72 -21.65 -16.92 20.07
C GLY A 72 -21.24 -15.46 19.86
N ALA A 73 -20.97 -15.10 18.61
CA ALA A 73 -20.50 -13.78 18.21
C ALA A 73 -21.57 -12.68 18.40
N TYR A 74 -22.78 -12.91 17.88
CA TYR A 74 -23.85 -11.92 17.87
C TYR A 74 -24.52 -11.74 19.23
N VAL A 75 -24.81 -12.82 19.97
CA VAL A 75 -25.43 -12.68 21.30
C VAL A 75 -24.51 -11.91 22.24
N THR A 76 -23.20 -12.20 22.22
CA THR A 76 -22.23 -11.48 23.05
C THR A 76 -22.17 -10.00 22.68
N ALA A 77 -22.15 -9.66 21.38
CA ALA A 77 -22.10 -8.27 20.93
C ALA A 77 -23.39 -7.49 21.22
N LEU A 78 -24.56 -8.11 21.02
CA LEU A 78 -25.86 -7.49 21.27
C LEU A 78 -26.08 -7.18 22.75
N LEU A 79 -25.71 -8.13 23.62
CA LEU A 79 -25.80 -7.95 25.08
C LEU A 79 -24.92 -6.80 25.56
N TRP A 80 -23.72 -6.65 24.97
CA TRP A 80 -22.82 -5.55 25.28
C TRP A 80 -23.37 -4.20 24.79
N ASN A 81 -23.81 -4.12 23.54
CA ASN A 81 -24.21 -2.86 22.92
C ASN A 81 -25.58 -2.34 23.39
N HIS A 82 -26.56 -3.22 23.59
CA HIS A 82 -27.94 -2.82 23.91
C HIS A 82 -28.25 -2.88 25.40
N LEU A 83 -27.65 -3.84 26.13
CA LEU A 83 -27.95 -4.05 27.55
C LEU A 83 -26.77 -3.69 28.48
N GLY A 84 -25.63 -3.28 27.94
CA GLY A 84 -24.44 -2.95 28.72
C GLY A 84 -23.86 -4.14 29.49
N VAL A 85 -24.26 -5.37 29.14
CA VAL A 85 -23.84 -6.58 29.84
C VAL A 85 -22.43 -6.94 29.39
N SER A 86 -21.51 -7.00 30.34
CA SER A 86 -20.11 -7.36 30.09
C SER A 86 -19.98 -8.68 29.31
N PRO A 87 -19.01 -8.79 28.37
CA PRO A 87 -18.72 -10.05 27.68
C PRO A 87 -18.45 -11.23 28.62
N TRP A 88 -17.99 -11.01 29.85
CA TRP A 88 -17.82 -12.09 30.84
C TRP A 88 -19.13 -12.79 31.22
N ILE A 89 -20.26 -12.08 31.15
CA ILE A 89 -21.61 -12.62 31.36
C ILE A 89 -22.27 -12.96 30.02
N GLY A 90 -22.00 -12.13 29.00
CA GLY A 90 -22.52 -12.34 27.65
C GLY A 90 -22.07 -13.66 27.01
N ILE A 91 -20.81 -14.05 27.20
CA ILE A 91 -20.24 -15.30 26.67
C ILE A 91 -20.97 -16.53 27.25
N PRO A 92 -21.12 -16.71 28.58
CA PRO A 92 -21.92 -17.81 29.14
C PRO A 92 -23.36 -17.86 28.63
N ILE A 93 -24.03 -16.71 28.49
CA ILE A 93 -25.40 -16.66 27.95
C ILE A 93 -25.41 -17.14 26.49
N ALA A 94 -24.47 -16.66 25.67
CA ALA A 94 -24.35 -17.07 24.28
C ALA A 94 -24.06 -18.58 24.14
N MET A 95 -23.25 -19.15 25.03
CA MET A 95 -23.01 -20.58 25.12
C MET A 95 -24.30 -21.34 25.45
N VAL A 96 -25.07 -20.92 26.46
CA VAL A 96 -26.36 -21.55 26.81
C VAL A 96 -27.34 -21.48 25.62
N CYS A 97 -27.43 -20.35 24.93
CA CYS A 97 -28.25 -20.21 23.73
C CYS A 97 -27.83 -21.20 22.62
N ALA A 98 -26.53 -21.33 22.35
CA ALA A 98 -26.02 -22.28 21.37
C ALA A 98 -26.25 -23.74 21.78
N GLY A 99 -26.10 -24.08 23.05
CA GLY A 99 -26.40 -25.40 23.60
C GLY A 99 -27.89 -25.76 23.49
N ALA A 100 -28.79 -24.82 23.81
CA ALA A 100 -30.22 -25.00 23.64
C ALA A 100 -30.59 -25.19 22.15
N LEU A 101 -29.99 -24.40 21.26
CA LEU A 101 -30.18 -24.55 19.81
C LEU A 101 -29.68 -25.92 19.31
N ALA A 102 -28.53 -26.37 19.83
CA ALA A 102 -28.00 -27.70 19.53
C ALA A 102 -28.95 -28.81 20.00
N LEU A 103 -29.55 -28.70 21.19
CA LEU A 103 -30.54 -29.65 21.70
C LEU A 103 -31.79 -29.70 20.82
N ILE A 104 -32.33 -28.55 20.43
CA ILE A 104 -33.54 -28.43 19.60
C ILE A 104 -33.36 -29.18 18.27
N VAL A 105 -32.19 -29.10 17.67
CA VAL A 105 -31.92 -29.74 16.38
C VAL A 105 -31.44 -31.18 16.52
N ALA A 106 -30.54 -31.45 17.47
CA ALA A 106 -29.90 -32.75 17.59
C ALA A 106 -30.81 -33.80 18.24
N TYR A 107 -31.67 -33.42 19.19
CA TYR A 107 -32.54 -34.38 19.89
C TYR A 107 -33.51 -35.09 18.93
N PRO A 108 -34.29 -34.39 18.07
CA PRO A 108 -35.14 -35.06 17.09
C PRO A 108 -34.32 -35.91 16.11
N CYS A 109 -33.17 -35.41 15.64
CA CYS A 109 -32.32 -36.15 14.72
C CYS A 109 -31.91 -37.50 15.29
N PHE A 110 -31.39 -37.52 16.53
CA PHE A 110 -30.94 -38.77 17.15
C PHE A 110 -32.11 -39.64 17.60
N ARG A 111 -33.21 -39.06 18.09
CA ARG A 111 -34.42 -39.80 18.50
C ARG A 111 -35.10 -40.53 17.34
N PHE A 112 -35.05 -39.96 16.13
CA PHE A 112 -35.59 -40.52 14.89
C PHE A 112 -34.53 -41.23 14.04
N ARG A 113 -33.32 -41.45 14.57
CA ARG A 113 -32.21 -42.13 13.88
C ARG A 113 -31.84 -41.49 12.53
N ILE A 114 -31.95 -40.17 12.42
CA ILE A 114 -31.45 -39.39 11.30
C ILE A 114 -29.92 -39.30 11.45
N THR A 115 -29.20 -40.13 10.69
CA THR A 115 -27.73 -40.25 10.76
C THR A 115 -27.06 -39.92 9.43
N GLY A 116 -25.72 -39.76 9.47
CA GLY A 116 -24.90 -39.53 8.29
C GLY A 116 -25.25 -38.23 7.53
N HIS A 117 -25.43 -38.34 6.22
CA HIS A 117 -25.65 -37.20 5.33
C HIS A 117 -26.92 -36.40 5.67
N TYR A 118 -27.99 -37.05 6.15
CA TYR A 118 -29.20 -36.36 6.55
C TYR A 118 -29.00 -35.49 7.79
N PHE A 119 -28.19 -35.94 8.75
CA PHE A 119 -27.81 -35.14 9.90
C PHE A 119 -26.95 -33.92 9.47
N ALA A 120 -26.04 -34.11 8.52
CA ALA A 120 -25.26 -33.01 7.95
C ALA A 120 -26.15 -31.96 7.24
N LEU A 121 -27.18 -32.40 6.50
CA LEU A 121 -28.14 -31.50 5.83
C LEU A 121 -29.04 -30.75 6.81
N VAL A 122 -29.55 -31.41 7.84
CA VAL A 122 -30.39 -30.76 8.87
C VAL A 122 -29.58 -29.72 9.65
N THR A 123 -28.33 -30.05 10.01
CA THR A 123 -27.44 -29.09 10.69
C THR A 123 -26.97 -27.96 9.76
N LEU A 124 -26.82 -28.20 8.46
CA LEU A 124 -26.59 -27.15 7.46
C LEU A 124 -27.76 -26.16 7.40
N ALA A 125 -28.99 -26.67 7.38
CA ALA A 125 -30.21 -25.85 7.39
C ALA A 125 -30.27 -24.95 8.64
N LEU A 126 -29.86 -25.47 9.81
CA LEU A 126 -29.72 -24.67 11.03
C LEU A 126 -28.78 -23.48 10.85
N SER A 127 -27.59 -23.68 10.27
CA SER A 127 -26.64 -22.59 9.99
C SER A 127 -27.26 -21.55 9.06
N GLY A 128 -27.97 -22.00 8.03
CA GLY A 128 -28.69 -21.13 7.09
C GLY A 128 -29.80 -20.32 7.78
N ILE A 129 -30.58 -20.94 8.67
CA ILE A 129 -31.63 -20.26 9.44
C ILE A 129 -31.03 -19.18 10.34
N VAL A 130 -29.96 -19.50 11.07
CA VAL A 130 -29.27 -18.51 11.93
C VAL A 130 -28.75 -17.34 11.09
N LEU A 131 -28.12 -17.62 9.95
CA LEU A 131 -27.65 -16.60 9.01
C LEU A 131 -28.80 -15.70 8.51
N GLN A 132 -29.94 -16.29 8.15
CA GLN A 132 -31.12 -15.54 7.70
C GLN A 132 -31.74 -14.72 8.82
N ILE A 133 -31.82 -15.23 10.05
CA ILE A 133 -32.31 -14.47 11.21
C ILE A 133 -31.41 -13.26 11.46
N ILE A 134 -30.08 -13.46 11.47
CA ILE A 134 -29.12 -12.36 11.62
C ILE A 134 -29.30 -11.34 10.51
N THR A 135 -29.47 -11.78 9.26
CA THR A 135 -29.62 -10.89 8.11
C THR A 135 -30.94 -10.11 8.12
N ALA A 136 -32.03 -10.78 8.52
CA ALA A 136 -33.37 -10.20 8.57
C ALA A 136 -33.56 -9.20 9.72
N THR A 137 -32.87 -9.39 10.84
CA THR A 137 -32.95 -8.52 12.03
C THR A 137 -32.02 -7.31 11.95
N ARG A 138 -31.97 -6.67 10.77
CA ARG A 138 -31.00 -5.61 10.42
C ARG A 138 -30.89 -4.48 11.45
N ASP A 139 -32.02 -4.05 12.03
CA ASP A 139 -32.05 -2.93 12.97
C ASP A 139 -31.26 -3.20 14.26
N TYR A 140 -31.08 -4.48 14.61
CA TYR A 140 -30.36 -4.90 15.81
C TYR A 140 -28.98 -5.48 15.51
N THR A 141 -28.86 -6.27 14.44
CA THR A 141 -27.63 -7.01 14.09
C THR A 141 -26.78 -6.32 13.02
N GLY A 142 -27.25 -5.21 12.44
CA GLY A 142 -26.64 -4.58 11.28
C GLY A 142 -26.88 -5.33 9.95
N GLY A 143 -27.54 -6.50 9.98
CA GLY A 143 -27.86 -7.29 8.80
C GLY A 143 -26.61 -7.67 7.99
N SER A 144 -26.69 -7.59 6.66
CA SER A 144 -25.56 -7.88 5.77
C SER A 144 -24.37 -6.91 5.88
N LEU A 145 -24.56 -5.75 6.53
CA LEU A 145 -23.50 -4.74 6.73
C LEU A 145 -22.54 -5.11 7.87
N GLY A 146 -22.89 -6.11 8.69
CA GLY A 146 -22.12 -6.51 9.85
C GLY A 146 -22.38 -5.66 11.10
N TYR A 147 -21.75 -6.06 12.20
CA TYR A 147 -21.96 -5.51 13.53
C TYR A 147 -20.63 -5.25 14.24
N THR A 148 -20.58 -4.16 15.00
CA THR A 148 -19.38 -3.70 15.72
C THR A 148 -19.69 -3.61 17.22
N PRO A 149 -19.00 -4.37 18.09
CA PRO A 149 -19.09 -4.17 19.53
C PRO A 149 -18.65 -2.76 19.94
N ALA A 150 -19.34 -2.15 20.90
CA ALA A 150 -19.04 -0.82 21.40
C ALA A 150 -17.63 -0.78 22.00
N ARG A 151 -16.85 0.23 21.62
CA ARG A 151 -15.43 0.33 21.96
C ARG A 151 -15.22 1.14 23.23
N THR A 152 -14.39 0.61 24.12
CA THR A 152 -13.90 1.32 25.32
C THR A 152 -12.49 1.87 25.07
N LYS A 153 -12.12 2.98 25.72
CA LYS A 153 -10.84 3.66 25.48
C LYS A 153 -9.74 3.07 26.35
N GLY A 154 -8.81 2.32 25.75
CA GLY A 154 -7.71 1.69 26.50
C GLY A 154 -7.97 0.22 26.75
N SER A 155 -7.11 -0.40 27.56
CA SER A 155 -7.30 -1.80 27.99
C SER A 155 -8.30 -1.88 29.14
N HIS A 156 -9.48 -2.41 28.85
CA HIS A 156 -10.58 -2.57 29.80
C HIS A 156 -10.92 -4.04 30.02
N LEU A 157 -10.58 -4.55 31.22
CA LEU A 157 -10.85 -5.93 31.61
C LEU A 157 -12.35 -6.26 31.57
N ALA A 158 -13.21 -5.37 32.07
CA ALA A 158 -14.66 -5.60 32.10
C ALA A 158 -15.29 -5.66 30.70
N ALA A 159 -14.71 -4.98 29.71
CA ALA A 159 -15.17 -5.03 28.32
C ALA A 159 -14.46 -6.14 27.53
N LEU A 160 -13.54 -6.91 28.12
CA LEU A 160 -12.67 -7.87 27.43
C LEU A 160 -12.02 -7.24 26.17
N GLN A 161 -11.57 -5.99 26.28
CA GLN A 161 -10.95 -5.22 25.19
C GLN A 161 -9.55 -4.79 25.63
N PHE A 162 -8.54 -5.15 24.85
CA PHE A 162 -7.13 -4.86 25.15
C PHE A 162 -6.44 -4.29 23.93
N ASP A 163 -5.67 -3.22 24.11
CA ASP A 163 -4.89 -2.60 23.02
C ASP A 163 -3.62 -3.41 22.71
N ASP A 164 -3.07 -4.09 23.73
CA ASP A 164 -1.90 -4.94 23.57
C ASP A 164 -2.29 -6.33 23.04
N LYS A 165 -1.75 -6.66 21.85
CA LYS A 165 -1.97 -7.96 21.20
C LYS A 165 -1.32 -9.12 21.96
N THR A 166 -0.34 -8.85 22.82
CA THR A 166 0.27 -9.87 23.68
C THR A 166 -0.75 -10.44 24.66
N THR A 167 -1.58 -9.59 25.25
CA THR A 167 -2.67 -9.99 26.15
C THR A 167 -3.68 -10.88 25.42
N TRP A 168 -4.07 -10.50 24.20
CA TRP A 168 -4.94 -11.32 23.37
C TRP A 168 -4.34 -12.68 23.00
N TYR A 169 -3.05 -12.72 22.70
CA TYR A 169 -2.33 -13.96 22.45
C TYR A 169 -2.38 -14.90 23.67
N LEU A 170 -2.14 -14.37 24.88
CA LEU A 170 -2.20 -15.17 26.11
C LEU A 170 -3.61 -15.68 26.42
N ILE A 171 -4.64 -14.85 26.21
CA ILE A 171 -6.04 -15.26 26.36
C ILE A 171 -6.37 -16.38 25.36
N ALA A 172 -6.03 -16.19 24.08
CA ALA A 172 -6.28 -17.19 23.04
C ALA A 172 -5.52 -18.49 23.30
N LEU A 173 -4.27 -18.41 23.81
CA LEU A 173 -3.46 -19.57 24.19
C LEU A 173 -4.09 -20.34 25.35
N GLY A 174 -4.59 -19.63 26.37
CA GLY A 174 -5.29 -20.23 27.50
C GLY A 174 -6.57 -20.95 27.08
N VAL A 175 -7.38 -20.34 26.22
CA VAL A 175 -8.62 -20.94 25.69
C VAL A 175 -8.31 -22.15 24.81
N TRP A 176 -7.31 -22.06 23.94
CA TRP A 176 -6.86 -23.19 23.13
C TRP A 176 -6.40 -24.37 24.01
N ALA A 177 -5.62 -24.11 25.05
CA ALA A 177 -5.19 -25.13 26.00
C ALA A 177 -6.39 -25.77 26.74
N ALA A 178 -7.39 -24.98 27.12
CA ALA A 178 -8.63 -25.50 27.69
C ALA A 178 -9.40 -26.42 26.72
N GLY A 179 -9.43 -26.08 25.43
CA GLY A 179 -10.01 -26.96 24.40
C GLY A 179 -9.31 -28.31 24.30
N LEU A 180 -7.97 -28.33 24.36
CA LEU A 180 -7.20 -29.58 24.38
C LEU A 180 -7.45 -30.40 25.65
N LEU A 181 -7.66 -29.75 26.79
CA LEU A 181 -8.03 -30.43 28.04
C LEU A 181 -9.41 -31.08 27.93
N VAL A 182 -10.40 -30.39 27.36
CA VAL A 182 -11.73 -30.96 27.09
C VAL A 182 -11.63 -32.14 26.14
N TRP A 183 -10.86 -32.01 25.05
CA TRP A 183 -10.61 -33.11 24.12
C TRP A 183 -10.02 -34.33 24.84
N ARG A 184 -9.00 -34.10 25.69
CA ARG A 184 -8.33 -35.16 26.47
C ARG A 184 -9.24 -35.78 27.53
N TRP A 185 -10.15 -34.99 28.10
CA TRP A 185 -11.11 -35.46 29.09
C TRP A 185 -12.10 -36.44 28.44
N VAL A 186 -12.66 -36.07 27.29
CA VAL A 186 -13.53 -36.97 26.51
C VAL A 186 -12.77 -38.19 26.00
N ASP A 187 -11.52 -38.04 25.59
CA ASP A 187 -10.69 -39.16 25.12
C ASP A 187 -10.37 -40.21 26.21
N ARG A 188 -10.40 -39.80 27.48
CA ARG A 188 -10.14 -40.68 28.63
C ARG A 188 -11.41 -41.16 29.32
N SER A 189 -12.57 -40.59 29.02
CA SER A 189 -13.84 -40.98 29.62
C SER A 189 -14.42 -42.22 28.92
N MET A 190 -15.42 -42.83 29.56
CA MET A 190 -16.20 -43.90 28.94
C MET A 190 -16.98 -43.44 27.71
N ASP A 191 -17.17 -42.12 27.57
CA ASP A 191 -17.85 -41.51 26.43
C ASP A 191 -17.11 -41.80 25.12
N ARG A 192 -15.78 -41.87 25.14
CA ARG A 192 -15.00 -42.28 23.97
C ARG A 192 -15.41 -43.68 23.51
N TYR A 193 -15.37 -44.65 24.41
CA TYR A 193 -15.67 -46.05 24.06
C TYR A 193 -17.13 -46.22 23.65
N ALA A 194 -18.05 -45.48 24.29
CA ALA A 194 -19.45 -45.45 23.91
C ALA A 194 -19.65 -44.90 22.50
N LEU A 195 -18.99 -43.78 22.16
CA LEU A 195 -19.07 -43.16 20.83
C LEU A 195 -18.35 -43.99 19.74
N GLU A 196 -17.25 -44.66 20.09
CA GLU A 196 -16.54 -45.60 19.21
C GLU A 196 -17.42 -46.79 18.87
N ALA A 197 -18.04 -47.42 19.87
CA ALA A 197 -19.02 -48.50 19.67
C ALA A 197 -20.23 -48.05 18.83
N ILE A 198 -20.76 -46.85 19.09
CA ILE A 198 -21.86 -46.25 18.31
C ILE A 198 -21.46 -46.03 16.85
N SER A 199 -20.20 -45.66 16.59
CA SER A 199 -19.71 -45.39 15.24
C SER A 199 -19.48 -46.67 14.41
N GLU A 200 -19.19 -47.79 15.08
CA GLU A 200 -19.04 -49.10 14.44
C GLU A 200 -20.40 -49.74 14.12
N ASP A 201 -21.28 -49.87 15.13
CA ASP A 201 -22.64 -50.39 14.97
C ASP A 201 -23.56 -49.85 16.07
N GLU A 202 -24.49 -48.99 15.66
CA GLU A 202 -25.41 -48.30 16.56
C GLU A 202 -26.41 -49.24 17.25
N ASP A 203 -26.88 -50.28 16.55
CA ASP A 203 -27.87 -51.23 17.08
C ASP A 203 -27.19 -52.22 18.05
N ALA A 204 -25.97 -52.65 17.73
CA ALA A 204 -25.16 -53.47 18.63
C ALA A 204 -24.79 -52.71 19.92
N ALA A 205 -24.40 -51.43 19.81
CA ALA A 205 -24.09 -50.60 20.97
C ALA A 205 -25.32 -50.38 21.87
N ALA A 206 -26.50 -50.16 21.27
CA ALA A 206 -27.75 -50.05 22.02
C ALA A 206 -28.11 -51.36 22.74
N ALA A 207 -27.92 -52.51 22.10
CA ALA A 207 -28.14 -53.82 22.70
C ALA A 207 -27.17 -54.12 23.85
N ALA A 208 -25.95 -53.57 23.81
CA ALA A 208 -24.95 -53.63 24.88
C ALA A 208 -25.25 -52.68 26.06
N GLY A 209 -26.36 -51.93 26.02
CA GLY A 209 -26.80 -51.03 27.09
C GLY A 209 -26.32 -49.59 26.97
N VAL A 210 -25.68 -49.20 25.86
CA VAL A 210 -25.28 -47.80 25.63
C VAL A 210 -26.48 -46.97 25.24
N ASN A 211 -26.71 -45.85 25.96
CA ASN A 211 -27.74 -44.89 25.57
C ASN A 211 -27.24 -44.01 24.42
N VAL A 212 -27.43 -44.50 23.19
CA VAL A 212 -26.96 -43.87 21.96
C VAL A 212 -27.39 -42.41 21.83
N THR A 213 -28.68 -42.13 22.07
CA THR A 213 -29.23 -40.78 21.94
C THR A 213 -28.56 -39.83 22.93
N PHE A 214 -28.38 -40.25 24.18
CA PHE A 214 -27.77 -39.43 25.21
C PHE A 214 -26.30 -39.13 24.91
N GLU A 215 -25.53 -40.13 24.48
CA GLU A 215 -24.10 -39.97 24.16
C GLU A 215 -23.87 -39.05 22.96
N LYS A 216 -24.64 -39.22 21.87
CA LYS A 216 -24.58 -38.34 20.69
C LYS A 216 -25.02 -36.90 21.03
N LEU A 217 -26.04 -36.74 21.88
CA LEU A 217 -26.52 -35.44 22.31
C LEU A 217 -25.47 -34.71 23.16
N LYS A 218 -24.87 -35.42 24.12
CA LYS A 218 -23.83 -34.89 25.03
C LYS A 218 -22.65 -34.33 24.25
N ILE A 219 -22.10 -35.08 23.29
CA ILE A 219 -20.95 -34.61 22.49
C ILE A 219 -21.33 -33.43 21.57
N THR A 220 -22.55 -33.42 21.05
CA THR A 220 -23.05 -32.33 20.19
C THR A 220 -23.19 -31.03 20.97
N VAL A 221 -23.71 -31.09 22.20
CA VAL A 221 -23.82 -29.92 23.09
C VAL A 221 -22.44 -29.39 23.46
N ILE A 222 -21.50 -30.26 23.84
CA ILE A 222 -20.12 -29.84 24.16
C ILE A 222 -19.48 -29.13 22.97
N SER A 223 -19.61 -29.67 21.76
CA SER A 223 -19.10 -29.04 20.54
C SER A 223 -19.75 -27.67 20.29
N ALA A 224 -21.07 -27.56 20.42
CA ALA A 224 -21.80 -26.30 20.21
C ALA A 224 -21.35 -25.21 21.20
N LEU A 225 -21.17 -25.57 22.49
CA LEU A 225 -20.71 -24.65 23.53
C LEU A 225 -19.30 -24.11 23.23
N MET A 226 -18.37 -24.99 22.86
CA MET A 226 -17.02 -24.59 22.48
C MET A 226 -17.01 -23.72 21.22
N THR A 227 -17.83 -24.04 20.24
CA THR A 227 -17.93 -23.28 18.99
C THR A 227 -18.49 -21.88 19.23
N ALA A 228 -19.48 -21.74 20.11
CA ALA A 228 -20.01 -20.44 20.52
C ALA A 228 -18.98 -19.59 21.27
N LEU A 229 -18.20 -20.20 22.16
CA LEU A 229 -17.09 -19.52 22.84
C LEU A 229 -16.05 -18.98 21.84
N ALA A 230 -15.70 -19.78 20.82
CA ALA A 230 -14.79 -19.35 19.76
C ALA A 230 -15.34 -18.13 18.98
N GLY A 231 -16.62 -18.14 18.64
CA GLY A 231 -17.30 -17.03 17.97
C GLY A 231 -17.33 -15.75 18.80
N ALA A 232 -17.58 -15.87 20.11
CA ALA A 232 -17.60 -14.72 21.00
C ALA A 232 -16.21 -14.08 21.17
N LEU A 233 -15.15 -14.90 21.29
CA LEU A 233 -13.76 -14.42 21.34
C LEU A 233 -13.33 -13.80 20.01
N TYR A 234 -13.69 -14.43 18.89
CA TYR A 234 -13.42 -13.89 17.56
C TYR A 234 -14.05 -12.51 17.35
N CYS A 235 -15.31 -12.35 17.79
CA CYS A 235 -16.03 -11.08 17.75
C CYS A 235 -15.32 -10.00 18.57
N GLN A 236 -14.96 -10.31 19.82
CA GLN A 236 -14.34 -9.33 20.70
C GLN A 236 -12.90 -8.98 20.31
N TYR A 237 -12.22 -9.87 19.59
CA TYR A 237 -10.89 -9.63 19.05
C TYR A 237 -10.90 -8.82 17.74
N GLN A 238 -11.73 -9.22 16.76
CA GLN A 238 -11.78 -8.56 15.45
C GLN A 238 -12.50 -7.21 15.50
N MET A 239 -13.32 -6.97 16.53
CA MET A 239 -14.11 -5.75 16.73
C MET A 239 -15.11 -5.44 15.60
N PHE A 240 -15.23 -6.33 14.62
CA PHE A 240 -16.19 -6.27 13.53
C PHE A 240 -16.51 -7.70 13.09
N ILE A 241 -17.79 -8.01 12.98
CA ILE A 241 -18.28 -9.31 12.49
C ILE A 241 -19.29 -9.09 11.39
N SER A 242 -19.26 -9.94 10.36
CA SER A 242 -20.31 -10.00 9.34
C SER A 242 -21.00 -11.36 9.37
N PRO A 243 -22.28 -11.46 8.96
CA PRO A 243 -23.01 -12.72 9.03
C PRO A 243 -22.30 -13.86 8.29
N ASP A 244 -21.70 -13.56 7.13
CA ASP A 244 -20.95 -14.54 6.33
C ASP A 244 -19.64 -15.01 6.97
N THR A 245 -18.98 -14.15 7.77
CA THR A 245 -17.68 -14.47 8.40
C THR A 245 -17.82 -15.29 9.68
N VAL A 246 -19.00 -15.32 10.30
CA VAL A 246 -19.23 -16.08 11.55
C VAL A 246 -20.34 -17.13 11.46
N SER A 247 -21.31 -17.00 10.54
CA SER A 247 -22.46 -17.92 10.40
C SER A 247 -22.64 -18.55 9.01
N GLY A 248 -21.78 -18.17 8.05
CA GLY A 248 -21.85 -18.68 6.70
C GLY A 248 -21.56 -20.18 6.61
N ILE A 249 -22.10 -20.82 5.56
CA ILE A 249 -21.80 -22.23 5.24
C ILE A 249 -20.30 -22.44 5.04
N ALA A 250 -19.62 -21.44 4.46
CA ALA A 250 -18.18 -21.45 4.27
C ALA A 250 -17.41 -21.64 5.58
N VAL A 251 -17.90 -21.09 6.70
CA VAL A 251 -17.30 -21.25 8.02
C VAL A 251 -17.34 -22.71 8.47
N SER A 252 -18.50 -23.36 8.38
CA SER A 252 -18.64 -24.79 8.71
C SER A 252 -17.75 -25.67 7.83
N LEU A 253 -17.70 -25.40 6.52
CA LEU A 253 -16.85 -26.15 5.59
C LEU A 253 -15.36 -25.94 5.86
N GLN A 254 -14.96 -24.72 6.23
CA GLN A 254 -13.59 -24.40 6.61
C GLN A 254 -13.16 -25.21 7.84
N MET A 255 -14.03 -25.38 8.84
CA MET A 255 -13.75 -26.22 10.01
C MET A 255 -13.53 -27.68 9.62
N VAL A 256 -14.42 -28.24 8.78
CA VAL A 256 -14.30 -29.62 8.28
C VAL A 256 -12.98 -29.79 7.53
N PHE A 257 -12.69 -28.90 6.58
CA PHE A 257 -11.48 -28.94 5.76
C PHE A 257 -10.22 -28.87 6.61
N ALA A 258 -10.14 -27.92 7.55
CA ALA A 258 -8.98 -27.75 8.40
C ALA A 258 -8.72 -28.99 9.27
N VAL A 259 -9.76 -29.57 9.87
CA VAL A 259 -9.62 -30.78 10.70
C VAL A 259 -9.20 -31.99 9.86
N VAL A 260 -9.76 -32.16 8.66
CA VAL A 260 -9.39 -33.26 7.77
C VAL A 260 -7.94 -33.15 7.32
N VAL A 261 -7.50 -31.96 6.88
CA VAL A 261 -6.13 -31.69 6.45
C VAL A 261 -5.13 -31.85 7.60
N GLY A 262 -5.49 -31.39 8.79
CA GLY A 262 -4.63 -31.45 9.97
C GLY A 262 -4.59 -32.83 10.65
N GLY A 263 -5.57 -33.69 10.39
CA GLY A 263 -5.68 -35.04 10.95
C GLY A 263 -6.80 -35.17 11.98
N ILE A 264 -7.88 -35.84 11.61
CA ILE A 264 -9.13 -35.91 12.40
C ILE A 264 -8.99 -36.70 13.72
N TYR A 265 -8.08 -37.67 13.79
CA TYR A 265 -7.88 -38.54 14.96
C TYR A 265 -6.81 -38.04 15.93
N VAL A 266 -6.12 -36.93 15.62
CA VAL A 266 -4.99 -36.43 16.40
C VAL A 266 -5.42 -35.20 17.18
N ALA A 267 -5.12 -35.14 18.49
CA ALA A 267 -5.48 -34.03 19.36
C ALA A 267 -4.99 -32.65 18.84
N LEU A 268 -3.77 -32.62 18.28
CA LEU A 268 -3.18 -31.41 17.69
C LEU A 268 -3.51 -31.24 16.20
N GLY A 269 -4.21 -32.20 15.59
CA GLY A 269 -4.59 -32.14 14.18
C GLY A 269 -5.36 -30.87 13.81
N PRO A 270 -6.41 -30.47 14.57
CA PRO A 270 -7.10 -29.19 14.36
C PRO A 270 -6.18 -27.97 14.38
N THR A 271 -5.12 -28.01 15.20
CA THR A 271 -4.14 -26.90 15.31
C THR A 271 -3.23 -26.84 14.09
N VAL A 272 -2.75 -28.00 13.62
CA VAL A 272 -1.98 -28.11 12.36
C VAL A 272 -2.84 -27.65 11.18
N GLY A 273 -4.11 -28.05 11.17
CA GLY A 273 -5.12 -27.60 10.21
C GLY A 273 -5.25 -26.08 10.16
N ALA A 274 -5.38 -25.43 11.32
CA ALA A 274 -5.45 -23.97 11.41
C ALA A 274 -4.19 -23.27 10.91
N ILE A 275 -3.01 -23.79 11.25
CA ILE A 275 -1.75 -23.24 10.74
C ILE A 275 -1.74 -23.31 9.20
N ILE A 276 -2.08 -24.46 8.62
CA ILE A 276 -2.06 -24.64 7.17
C ILE A 276 -3.09 -23.74 6.49
N THR A 277 -4.35 -23.75 6.94
CA THR A 277 -5.43 -23.00 6.28
C THR A 277 -5.24 -21.48 6.40
N ILE A 278 -4.83 -20.99 7.56
CA ILE A 278 -4.63 -19.54 7.78
C ILE A 278 -3.36 -19.06 7.08
N MET A 279 -2.26 -19.81 7.13
CA MET A 279 -1.03 -19.43 6.41
C MET A 279 -1.23 -19.49 4.89
N LEU A 280 -2.01 -20.46 4.39
CA LEU A 280 -2.38 -20.52 2.99
C LEU A 280 -3.26 -19.32 2.63
N ALA A 281 -4.32 -19.04 3.38
CA ALA A 281 -5.22 -17.91 3.12
C ALA A 281 -4.47 -16.57 3.15
N GLU A 282 -3.59 -16.34 4.12
CA GLU A 282 -2.80 -15.12 4.22
C GLU A 282 -1.70 -15.06 3.14
N GLY A 283 -1.06 -16.18 2.83
CA GLY A 283 -0.11 -16.28 1.72
C GLY A 283 -0.75 -15.97 0.37
N LEU A 284 -1.96 -16.48 0.13
CA LEU A 284 -2.77 -16.14 -1.03
C LEU A 284 -3.23 -14.67 -0.98
N ARG A 285 -3.66 -14.15 0.17
CA ARG A 285 -4.08 -12.74 0.31
C ARG A 285 -2.94 -11.77 0.03
N ILE A 286 -1.73 -12.03 0.52
CA ILE A 286 -0.54 -11.25 0.19
C ILE A 286 -0.18 -11.45 -1.27
N GLY A 287 -0.19 -12.70 -1.74
CA GLY A 287 0.18 -13.07 -3.11
C GLY A 287 -0.73 -12.45 -4.17
N PHE A 288 -2.04 -12.40 -3.94
CA PHE A 288 -3.03 -11.80 -4.83
C PHE A 288 -3.32 -10.32 -4.53
N GLY A 289 -3.04 -9.87 -3.30
CA GLY A 289 -3.33 -8.51 -2.82
C GLY A 289 -2.36 -7.44 -3.33
N THR A 290 -1.22 -7.83 -3.90
CA THR A 290 -0.25 -6.93 -4.53
C THR A 290 -0.57 -6.67 -6.00
N ASN A 291 -1.77 -6.15 -6.28
CA ASN A 291 -2.02 -5.45 -7.54
C ASN A 291 -1.97 -3.95 -7.25
N THR A 292 -1.01 -3.23 -7.86
CA THR A 292 -1.03 -1.80 -8.27
C THR A 292 -1.93 -0.79 -7.51
N LYS A 293 -2.10 -0.95 -6.19
CA LYS A 293 -2.97 -0.12 -5.35
C LYS A 293 -2.29 1.14 -4.82
N THR A 294 -0.97 1.24 -4.87
CA THR A 294 -0.23 2.29 -4.15
C THR A 294 -0.47 3.71 -4.69
N VAL A 295 -0.58 3.88 -6.01
CA VAL A 295 -0.90 5.19 -6.63
C VAL A 295 -2.40 5.51 -6.52
N ARG A 296 -3.25 4.48 -6.38
CA ARG A 296 -4.72 4.65 -6.35
C ARG A 296 -5.30 4.75 -4.94
N ASP A 297 -4.51 4.39 -3.94
CA ASP A 297 -4.97 4.39 -2.55
C ASP A 297 -5.01 5.83 -2.02
N PRO A 298 -6.19 6.41 -1.72
CA PRO A 298 -6.30 7.77 -1.18
C PRO A 298 -5.65 7.92 0.21
N GLN A 299 -5.28 6.81 0.86
CA GLN A 299 -4.46 6.84 2.07
C GLN A 299 -3.00 7.15 1.79
N LEU A 300 -2.50 6.80 0.59
CA LEU A 300 -1.10 6.93 0.17
C LEU A 300 -0.87 7.98 -0.92
N ASN A 301 -1.93 8.46 -1.55
CA ASN A 301 -1.92 9.48 -2.60
C ASN A 301 -2.85 10.64 -2.22
N TRP A 302 -2.41 11.88 -2.44
CA TRP A 302 -3.24 13.08 -2.34
C TRP A 302 -4.28 13.18 -3.45
N SER A 303 -4.03 12.55 -4.61
CA SER A 303 -4.94 12.54 -5.76
C SER A 303 -5.35 13.95 -6.19
N PHE A 304 -4.38 14.84 -6.33
CA PHE A 304 -4.66 16.18 -6.86
C PHE A 304 -5.16 16.09 -8.30
N VAL A 305 -5.99 17.05 -8.68
CA VAL A 305 -6.56 17.16 -10.03
C VAL A 305 -6.49 18.62 -10.43
N THR A 306 -6.16 18.90 -11.69
CA THR A 306 -6.16 20.27 -12.21
C THR A 306 -7.58 20.83 -12.33
N GLU A 307 -7.67 22.15 -12.41
CA GLU A 307 -8.83 22.81 -13.01
C GLU A 307 -8.94 22.45 -14.51
N PRO A 308 -10.10 22.71 -15.15
CA PRO A 308 -10.28 22.45 -16.56
C PRO A 308 -9.24 23.21 -17.39
N GLU A 309 -8.39 22.47 -18.10
CA GLU A 309 -7.30 23.04 -18.90
C GLU A 309 -7.83 23.47 -20.26
N ALA A 310 -7.83 24.78 -20.53
CA ALA A 310 -8.45 25.36 -21.74
C ALA A 310 -7.86 24.82 -23.04
N GLN A 311 -6.57 24.51 -23.06
CA GLN A 311 -5.86 24.01 -24.25
C GLN A 311 -5.88 22.48 -24.36
N LEU A 312 -6.46 21.77 -23.37
CA LEU A 312 -6.71 20.33 -23.37
C LEU A 312 -8.22 20.05 -23.42
N ASP A 313 -8.98 20.89 -24.13
CA ASP A 313 -10.43 20.76 -24.33
C ASP A 313 -11.26 20.68 -23.04
N GLY A 314 -10.83 21.42 -22.00
CA GLY A 314 -11.51 21.47 -20.70
C GLY A 314 -11.31 20.22 -19.84
N ARG A 315 -10.39 19.33 -20.23
CA ARG A 315 -10.06 18.13 -19.48
C ARG A 315 -9.35 18.49 -18.18
N ARG A 316 -9.63 17.71 -17.14
CA ARG A 316 -8.90 17.74 -15.87
C ARG A 316 -7.84 16.67 -15.88
N VAL A 317 -6.65 16.98 -15.38
CA VAL A 317 -5.48 16.08 -15.39
C VAL A 317 -5.18 15.61 -13.98
N ASP A 318 -4.96 14.31 -13.81
CA ASP A 318 -4.64 13.70 -12.52
C ASP A 318 -3.17 13.90 -12.16
N TRP A 319 -2.90 14.40 -10.96
CA TRP A 319 -1.56 14.70 -10.45
C TRP A 319 -1.31 13.89 -9.16
N PRO A 320 -0.99 12.58 -9.28
CA PRO A 320 -0.69 11.76 -8.12
C PRO A 320 0.51 12.32 -7.34
N SER A 321 0.36 12.47 -6.03
CA SER A 321 1.37 13.00 -5.12
C SER A 321 1.39 12.20 -3.82
N GLY A 322 2.57 11.80 -3.37
CA GLY A 322 2.69 10.87 -2.25
C GLY A 322 2.21 11.46 -0.92
N LYS A 323 1.25 10.79 -0.27
CA LYS A 323 0.72 11.06 1.07
C LYS A 323 1.25 10.03 2.07
N VAL A 324 2.57 9.91 2.15
CA VAL A 324 3.25 8.94 3.02
C VAL A 324 4.64 9.46 3.39
N ILE A 325 5.26 8.91 4.44
CA ILE A 325 6.67 9.22 4.74
C ILE A 325 7.53 8.90 3.51
N GLY A 326 8.28 9.91 3.04
CA GLY A 326 9.05 9.86 1.80
C GLY A 326 8.38 10.57 0.62
N GLY A 327 7.12 11.00 0.77
CA GLY A 327 6.38 11.75 -0.23
C GLY A 327 6.28 10.99 -1.56
N SER A 328 6.38 11.71 -2.67
CA SER A 328 6.28 11.11 -4.01
C SER A 328 7.38 10.08 -4.32
N SER A 329 8.54 10.12 -3.67
CA SER A 329 9.59 9.10 -3.86
C SER A 329 9.13 7.69 -3.46
N ALA A 330 8.13 7.58 -2.59
CA ALA A 330 7.54 6.31 -2.18
C ALA A 330 6.57 5.70 -3.21
N ILE A 331 6.07 6.50 -4.16
CA ILE A 331 5.07 6.08 -5.16
C ILE A 331 5.48 6.31 -6.62
N ASN A 332 6.57 7.04 -6.89
CA ASN A 332 7.03 7.41 -8.25
C ASN A 332 7.47 6.22 -9.12
N GLY A 333 7.84 6.48 -10.38
CA GLY A 333 8.35 5.49 -11.32
C GLY A 333 9.74 4.90 -11.04
N MET A 334 10.43 5.38 -9.99
CA MET A 334 11.81 5.01 -9.59
C MET A 334 12.92 5.39 -10.57
N VAL A 335 12.59 5.94 -11.74
CA VAL A 335 13.57 6.47 -12.70
C VAL A 335 14.46 7.50 -12.01
N TYR A 336 15.77 7.34 -12.17
CA TYR A 336 16.79 8.20 -11.57
C TYR A 336 17.54 8.96 -12.67
N VAL A 337 17.14 10.21 -12.87
CA VAL A 337 17.76 11.17 -13.78
C VAL A 337 18.11 12.43 -12.99
N ARG A 338 19.26 13.04 -13.27
CA ARG A 338 19.73 14.22 -12.54
C ARG A 338 19.36 15.56 -13.19
N GLY A 339 18.93 15.61 -14.45
CA GLY A 339 18.82 16.87 -15.19
C GLY A 339 20.17 17.39 -15.68
N MET A 340 20.18 18.09 -16.82
CA MET A 340 21.39 18.54 -17.53
C MET A 340 22.17 19.58 -16.73
N SER A 341 23.47 19.73 -16.99
CA SER A 341 24.29 20.73 -16.31
C SER A 341 23.79 22.16 -16.58
N SER A 342 23.39 22.41 -17.82
CA SER A 342 22.76 23.66 -18.30
C SER A 342 21.52 24.06 -17.49
N ASP A 343 20.75 23.11 -16.96
CA ASP A 343 19.57 23.42 -16.14
C ASP A 343 19.97 24.15 -14.85
N TYR A 344 20.98 23.63 -14.16
CA TYR A 344 21.50 24.18 -12.90
C TYR A 344 22.35 25.44 -13.14
N ASP A 345 23.15 25.44 -14.21
CA ASP A 345 23.89 26.63 -14.61
C ASP A 345 22.93 27.77 -14.98
N GLY A 346 21.79 27.45 -15.57
CA GLY A 346 20.67 28.36 -15.79
C GLY A 346 20.13 28.92 -14.48
N TRP A 347 19.93 28.10 -13.45
CA TRP A 347 19.53 28.60 -12.12
C TRP A 347 20.52 29.61 -11.56
N ARG A 348 21.82 29.33 -11.68
CA ARG A 348 22.88 30.28 -11.29
C ARG A 348 22.83 31.57 -12.10
N GLN A 349 22.67 31.48 -13.42
CA GLN A 349 22.58 32.64 -14.32
C GLN A 349 21.37 33.52 -14.03
N LEU A 350 20.28 32.95 -13.50
CA LEU A 350 19.12 33.68 -12.98
C LEU A 350 19.37 34.39 -11.63
N GLY A 351 20.62 34.47 -11.18
CA GLY A 351 21.04 35.19 -9.97
C GLY A 351 21.11 34.34 -8.70
N ASN A 352 21.02 33.00 -8.82
CA ASN A 352 21.08 32.09 -7.68
C ASN A 352 22.49 31.52 -7.51
N GLU A 353 23.39 32.32 -6.97
CA GLU A 353 24.78 31.92 -6.76
C GLU A 353 24.89 30.62 -5.93
N GLY A 354 25.88 29.80 -6.29
CA GLY A 354 26.11 28.51 -5.68
C GLY A 354 25.17 27.41 -6.15
N TRP A 355 24.31 27.62 -7.16
CA TRP A 355 23.42 26.62 -7.75
C TRP A 355 23.84 26.10 -9.14
N SER A 356 25.09 26.32 -9.58
CA SER A 356 25.58 25.67 -10.82
C SER A 356 25.65 24.15 -10.66
N PHE A 357 25.77 23.44 -11.79
CA PHE A 357 25.90 21.98 -11.76
C PHE A 357 27.10 21.54 -10.91
N ASP A 358 28.23 22.23 -11.04
CA ASP A 358 29.44 21.96 -10.26
C ASP A 358 29.23 22.12 -8.75
N ASP A 359 28.40 23.08 -8.33
CA ASP A 359 28.04 23.26 -6.91
C ASP A 359 27.08 22.16 -6.43
N CYS A 360 26.22 21.64 -7.32
CA CYS A 360 25.22 20.64 -7.00
C CYS A 360 25.77 19.21 -7.05
N LEU A 361 26.78 18.95 -7.88
CA LEU A 361 27.39 17.64 -8.10
C LEU A 361 27.88 16.96 -6.81
N PRO A 362 28.56 17.63 -5.86
CA PRO A 362 28.96 17.02 -4.60
C PRO A 362 27.77 16.46 -3.80
N TYR A 363 26.61 17.11 -3.84
CA TYR A 363 25.40 16.65 -3.16
C TYR A 363 24.77 15.44 -3.88
N PHE A 364 24.78 15.41 -5.21
CA PHE A 364 24.39 14.22 -5.97
C PHE A 364 25.28 13.01 -5.65
N LYS A 365 26.59 13.22 -5.51
CA LYS A 365 27.53 12.17 -5.11
C LYS A 365 27.34 11.75 -3.65
N ARG A 366 26.98 12.68 -2.76
CA ARG A 366 26.75 12.37 -1.35
C ARG A 366 25.49 11.53 -1.12
N LEU A 367 24.42 11.81 -1.85
CA LEU A 367 23.15 11.09 -1.66
C LEU A 367 23.17 9.68 -2.28
N GLU A 368 23.96 9.47 -3.33
CA GLU A 368 23.91 8.27 -4.16
C GLU A 368 24.86 7.17 -3.67
N ALA A 369 24.37 5.93 -3.67
CA ALA A 369 25.18 4.72 -3.65
C ALA A 369 24.96 3.92 -4.94
N TYR A 370 25.83 4.14 -5.91
CA TYR A 370 25.86 3.43 -7.18
C TYR A 370 27.17 2.64 -7.30
N SER A 371 27.06 1.35 -7.58
CA SER A 371 28.22 0.46 -7.73
C SER A 371 28.79 0.41 -9.15
N GLY A 372 28.15 1.08 -10.12
CA GLY A 372 28.64 1.15 -11.49
C GLY A 372 29.85 2.08 -11.65
N GLY A 373 30.50 2.01 -12.81
CA GLY A 373 31.69 2.80 -13.12
C GLY A 373 31.45 4.32 -13.13
N ASP A 374 32.56 5.07 -13.22
CA ASP A 374 32.66 6.55 -13.20
C ASP A 374 32.54 7.21 -11.81
N SER A 375 33.63 7.16 -11.03
CA SER A 375 33.75 7.79 -9.71
C SER A 375 33.72 9.32 -9.74
N ASP A 376 33.90 9.93 -10.90
CA ASP A 376 33.96 11.38 -11.02
C ASP A 376 32.54 11.96 -10.93
N LEU A 377 31.56 11.26 -11.51
CA LEU A 377 30.15 11.65 -11.48
C LEU A 377 29.30 10.91 -10.45
N HIS A 378 29.66 9.72 -9.99
CA HIS A 378 28.81 8.91 -9.11
C HIS A 378 29.29 8.82 -7.66
N GLY A 379 28.32 8.76 -6.76
CA GLY A 379 28.50 8.43 -5.35
C GLY A 379 28.47 6.92 -5.11
N ARG A 380 29.20 6.42 -4.11
CA ARG A 380 29.24 4.99 -3.76
C ARG A 380 28.65 4.65 -2.40
N ASP A 381 28.69 5.60 -1.48
CA ASP A 381 28.43 5.36 -0.06
C ASP A 381 27.20 6.11 0.46
N GLY A 382 26.44 6.75 -0.44
CA GLY A 382 25.25 7.51 -0.08
C GLY A 382 24.08 6.66 0.42
N PRO A 383 23.09 7.25 1.11
CA PRO A 383 21.95 6.54 1.66
C PRO A 383 20.94 6.05 0.59
N VAL A 384 20.95 6.62 -0.62
CA VAL A 384 20.04 6.24 -1.71
C VAL A 384 20.76 5.29 -2.64
N ALA A 385 20.47 4.00 -2.51
CA ALA A 385 20.98 3.00 -3.43
C ALA A 385 20.33 3.15 -4.82
N VAL A 386 21.19 3.25 -5.83
CA VAL A 386 20.83 3.37 -7.24
C VAL A 386 21.40 2.16 -7.98
N THR A 387 20.66 1.64 -8.94
CA THR A 387 21.06 0.49 -9.77
C THR A 387 20.76 0.78 -11.22
N GLN A 388 21.47 0.13 -12.13
CA GLN A 388 21.19 0.19 -13.57
C GLN A 388 20.89 -1.22 -14.04
N GLY A 389 19.70 -1.45 -14.62
CA GLY A 389 19.40 -2.72 -15.27
C GLY A 389 19.37 -3.96 -14.35
N GLU A 390 19.04 -3.83 -13.05
CA GLU A 390 18.73 -5.02 -12.20
C GLU A 390 17.66 -5.91 -12.86
N TYR A 391 16.76 -5.28 -13.64
CA TYR A 391 15.83 -5.95 -14.54
C TYR A 391 15.68 -5.13 -15.82
N TYR A 392 15.96 -5.74 -16.97
CA TYR A 392 15.56 -5.25 -18.28
C TYR A 392 15.14 -6.42 -19.16
N ASN A 393 14.38 -6.14 -20.22
CA ASN A 393 13.94 -7.14 -21.17
C ASN A 393 14.45 -6.84 -22.59
N GLU A 394 14.40 -7.84 -23.48
CA GLU A 394 14.89 -7.71 -24.85
C GLU A 394 14.21 -6.59 -25.65
N MET A 395 12.94 -6.26 -25.33
CA MET A 395 12.25 -5.13 -25.95
C MET A 395 12.90 -3.78 -25.63
N SER A 396 13.52 -3.64 -24.46
CA SER A 396 14.28 -2.44 -24.12
C SER A 396 15.52 -2.30 -25.01
N ILE A 397 16.13 -3.42 -25.41
CA ILE A 397 17.24 -3.44 -26.37
C ILE A 397 16.73 -3.08 -27.77
N SER A 398 15.59 -3.63 -28.20
CA SER A 398 14.97 -3.24 -29.48
C SER A 398 14.64 -1.75 -29.57
N PHE A 399 14.27 -1.11 -28.45
CA PHE A 399 14.12 0.34 -28.39
C PHE A 399 15.44 1.08 -28.62
N LEU A 400 16.53 0.62 -28.00
CA LEU A 400 17.86 1.20 -28.22
C LEU A 400 18.31 0.99 -29.67
N ASP A 401 18.10 -0.19 -30.24
CA ASP A 401 18.40 -0.47 -31.66
C ASP A 401 17.60 0.45 -32.59
N ALA A 402 16.31 0.66 -32.31
CA ALA A 402 15.48 1.62 -33.05
C ALA A 402 16.02 3.06 -32.96
N CYS A 403 16.47 3.49 -31.77
CA CYS A 403 17.13 4.78 -31.62
C CYS A 403 18.44 4.87 -32.43
N ALA A 404 19.26 3.83 -32.43
CA ALA A 404 20.51 3.77 -33.18
C ALA A 404 20.29 3.80 -34.70
N GLU A 405 19.25 3.14 -35.21
CA GLU A 405 18.85 3.19 -36.64
C GLU A 405 18.50 4.62 -37.10
N LEU A 406 17.96 5.44 -36.20
CA LEU A 406 17.70 6.87 -36.46
C LEU A 406 18.92 7.77 -36.20
N GLY A 407 20.09 7.18 -35.92
CA GLY A 407 21.35 7.91 -35.72
C GLY A 407 21.57 8.45 -34.32
N LEU A 408 20.76 8.06 -33.33
CA LEU A 408 21.00 8.46 -31.94
C LEU A 408 22.15 7.64 -31.33
N PRO A 409 23.13 8.29 -30.67
CA PRO A 409 24.20 7.57 -30.01
C PRO A 409 23.66 6.76 -28.83
N LEU A 410 24.15 5.54 -28.67
CA LEU A 410 23.84 4.72 -27.50
C LEU A 410 24.79 5.08 -26.36
N VAL A 411 24.22 5.52 -25.24
CA VAL A 411 24.97 5.96 -24.06
C VAL A 411 24.81 4.95 -22.93
N ALA A 412 25.95 4.53 -22.38
CA ALA A 412 25.97 3.62 -21.23
C ALA A 412 25.45 4.31 -19.95
N ASN A 413 25.58 5.63 -19.84
CA ASN A 413 25.19 6.40 -18.67
C ASN A 413 24.42 7.67 -19.07
N LEU A 414 23.09 7.64 -18.90
CA LEU A 414 22.21 8.80 -19.16
C LEU A 414 22.44 9.97 -18.19
N ASN A 415 23.10 9.73 -17.05
CA ASN A 415 23.51 10.76 -16.09
C ASN A 415 24.97 11.23 -16.31
N GLY A 416 25.63 10.77 -17.39
CA GLY A 416 27.01 11.09 -17.75
C GLY A 416 27.19 12.48 -18.36
N HIS A 417 28.36 12.72 -18.95
CA HIS A 417 28.68 13.98 -19.64
C HIS A 417 27.97 14.13 -21.00
N ALA A 418 27.89 13.05 -21.78
CA ALA A 418 27.15 13.03 -23.05
C ALA A 418 25.70 12.67 -22.79
N ARG A 419 24.77 13.60 -23.08
CA ARG A 419 23.36 13.47 -22.71
C ARG A 419 22.37 13.49 -23.87
N GLU A 420 22.83 13.78 -25.09
CA GLU A 420 22.06 13.42 -26.28
C GLU A 420 22.32 11.95 -26.58
N GLY A 421 21.26 11.14 -26.68
CA GLY A 421 21.38 9.71 -26.93
C GLY A 421 20.33 8.85 -26.22
N ALA A 422 20.43 7.55 -26.40
CA ALA A 422 19.52 6.55 -25.83
C ALA A 422 20.28 5.55 -24.94
N GLY A 423 19.66 5.14 -23.82
CA GLY A 423 20.29 4.23 -22.87
C GLY A 423 19.31 3.62 -21.87
N LEU A 424 19.81 2.72 -21.03
CA LEU A 424 19.06 2.14 -19.92
C LEU A 424 19.01 3.12 -18.74
N TYR A 425 17.85 3.24 -18.11
CA TYR A 425 17.69 4.10 -16.95
C TYR A 425 18.40 3.55 -15.71
N HIS A 426 18.94 4.46 -14.93
CA HIS A 426 19.20 4.21 -13.52
C HIS A 426 17.87 4.21 -12.76
N ALA A 427 17.77 3.41 -11.69
CA ALA A 427 16.59 3.34 -10.85
C ALA A 427 16.95 3.36 -9.36
N THR A 428 16.11 4.00 -8.55
CA THR A 428 16.21 3.96 -7.07
C THR A 428 15.63 2.65 -6.53
N ILE A 429 16.29 1.54 -6.89
CA ILE A 429 15.93 0.17 -6.54
C ILE A 429 17.18 -0.51 -5.98
N SER A 430 17.01 -1.30 -4.93
CA SER A 430 18.06 -2.13 -4.37
C SER A 430 17.49 -3.45 -3.86
N LYS A 431 18.11 -4.57 -4.25
CA LYS A 431 17.68 -5.92 -3.85
C LYS A 431 16.21 -6.18 -4.21
N GLY A 432 15.79 -5.69 -5.39
CA GLY A 432 14.41 -5.80 -5.87
C GLY A 432 13.39 -5.01 -5.06
N ARG A 433 13.79 -3.98 -4.32
CA ARG A 433 12.87 -3.09 -3.58
C ARG A 433 13.16 -1.63 -3.89
N ARG A 434 12.09 -0.85 -3.98
CA ARG A 434 12.15 0.62 -4.04
C ARG A 434 12.95 1.16 -2.86
N VAL A 435 13.78 2.17 -3.14
CA VAL A 435 14.48 2.97 -2.13
C VAL A 435 13.89 4.39 -2.13
N SER A 436 12.98 4.67 -1.19
CA SER A 436 12.40 6.01 -1.02
C SER A 436 13.21 6.87 -0.05
N THR A 437 13.04 8.18 -0.06
CA THR A 437 13.67 9.08 0.92
C THR A 437 13.22 8.78 2.35
N GLY A 438 12.00 8.27 2.51
CA GLY A 438 11.49 7.78 3.80
C GLY A 438 12.31 6.61 4.35
N GLN A 439 12.70 5.67 3.50
CA GLN A 439 13.56 4.55 3.87
C GLN A 439 15.02 4.97 4.02
N ALA A 440 15.55 5.78 3.09
CA ALA A 440 16.95 6.17 3.04
C ALA A 440 17.35 7.14 4.18
N TYR A 441 16.52 8.14 4.47
CA TYR A 441 16.85 9.21 5.43
C TYR A 441 16.05 9.13 6.73
N ILE A 442 14.72 9.00 6.65
CA ILE A 442 13.86 9.11 7.85
C ILE A 442 13.92 7.85 8.71
N ALA A 443 13.91 6.66 8.12
CA ALA A 443 13.97 5.39 8.84
C ALA A 443 15.24 5.22 9.71
N PRO A 444 16.45 5.64 9.29
CA PRO A 444 17.60 5.71 10.19
C PRO A 444 17.54 6.91 11.13
N ALA A 445 17.09 8.09 10.68
CA ALA A 445 17.07 9.30 11.50
C ALA A 445 16.17 9.17 12.75
N ARG A 446 15.00 8.53 12.63
CA ARG A 446 14.06 8.29 13.75
C ARG A 446 14.62 7.43 14.89
N ARG A 447 15.77 6.76 14.68
CA ARG A 447 16.47 6.00 15.75
C ARG A 447 17.26 6.93 16.68
N ARG A 448 17.51 8.17 16.27
CA ARG A 448 18.25 9.17 17.04
C ARG A 448 17.31 9.83 18.04
N ALA A 449 17.76 10.04 19.27
CA ALA A 449 16.94 10.62 20.35
C ALA A 449 16.45 12.06 20.08
N ASN A 450 17.11 12.77 19.16
CA ASN A 450 16.81 14.14 18.78
C ASN A 450 15.89 14.26 17.53
N CYS A 451 15.40 13.15 16.97
CA CYS A 451 14.51 13.15 15.81
C CYS A 451 13.14 12.61 16.20
N ARG A 452 12.10 13.44 16.03
CA ARG A 452 10.70 13.06 16.25
C ARG A 452 9.93 13.18 14.94
N VAL A 453 9.21 12.13 14.58
CA VAL A 453 8.37 12.09 13.38
C VAL A 453 6.92 11.94 13.82
N GLU A 454 6.08 12.92 13.46
CA GLU A 454 4.64 12.88 13.70
C GLU A 454 3.92 12.54 12.39
N THR A 455 3.13 11.47 12.39
CA THR A 455 2.32 11.03 11.24
C THR A 455 0.84 11.29 11.48
N GLY A 456 0.06 11.40 10.40
CA GLY A 456 -1.37 11.73 10.52
C GLY A 456 -1.61 13.14 11.05
N ALA A 457 -0.63 14.03 10.88
CA ALA A 457 -0.65 15.41 11.34
C ALA A 457 -0.68 16.35 10.13
N MET A 458 -1.82 16.96 9.86
CA MET A 458 -1.97 17.96 8.79
C MET A 458 -1.55 19.33 9.31
N VAL A 459 -0.52 19.94 8.73
CA VAL A 459 -0.15 21.31 9.08
C VAL A 459 -1.18 22.28 8.49
N GLU A 460 -1.81 23.07 9.34
CA GLU A 460 -2.89 23.99 8.95
C GLU A 460 -2.33 25.37 8.61
N ARG A 461 -1.34 25.84 9.39
CA ARG A 461 -0.66 27.13 9.17
C ARG A 461 0.71 27.20 9.84
N ILE A 462 1.52 28.15 9.40
CA ILE A 462 2.77 28.60 10.03
C ILE A 462 2.44 29.78 10.94
N ASP A 463 2.88 29.72 12.19
CA ASP A 463 2.63 30.78 13.16
C ASP A 463 3.74 31.84 13.09
N VAL A 464 3.38 33.04 12.60
CA VAL A 464 4.30 34.18 12.43
C VAL A 464 4.00 35.26 13.45
N VAL A 465 5.02 35.71 14.19
CA VAL A 465 4.94 36.79 15.18
C VAL A 465 6.06 37.78 14.89
N ASP A 466 5.74 39.07 14.81
CA ASP A 466 6.68 40.16 14.54
C ASP A 466 7.58 39.90 13.30
N GLY A 467 6.99 39.35 12.24
CA GLY A 467 7.70 39.04 10.98
C GLY A 467 8.62 37.82 11.05
N ARG A 468 8.58 37.02 12.12
CA ARG A 468 9.36 35.78 12.29
C ARG A 468 8.46 34.56 12.41
N ALA A 469 8.77 33.48 11.70
CA ALA A 469 8.14 32.18 11.90
C ALA A 469 8.57 31.59 13.25
N THR A 470 7.61 31.35 14.14
CA THR A 470 7.83 30.88 15.51
C THR A 470 7.42 29.43 15.73
N GLY A 471 6.76 28.83 14.75
CA GLY A 471 6.21 27.48 14.89
C GLY A 471 5.20 27.15 13.81
N VAL A 472 4.50 26.03 14.01
CA VAL A 472 3.41 25.57 13.16
C VAL A 472 2.25 25.09 14.02
N THR A 473 1.03 25.28 13.51
CA THR A 473 -0.17 24.68 14.05
C THR A 473 -0.59 23.54 13.12
N TYR A 474 -0.74 22.34 13.67
CA TYR A 474 -1.16 21.16 12.93
C TYR A 474 -2.35 20.47 13.60
N ARG A 475 -3.16 19.78 12.82
CA ARG A 475 -4.29 18.98 13.28
C ARG A 475 -3.98 17.49 13.23
N LYS A 476 -4.27 16.81 14.34
CA LYS A 476 -4.14 15.36 14.49
C LYS A 476 -5.30 14.83 15.33
N ASP A 477 -5.93 13.75 14.90
CA ASP A 477 -7.08 13.14 15.57
C ASP A 477 -8.22 14.14 15.87
N GLY A 478 -8.46 15.09 14.95
CA GLY A 478 -9.47 16.15 15.08
C GLY A 478 -9.08 17.32 16.02
N LYS A 479 -7.88 17.32 16.59
CA LYS A 479 -7.40 18.37 17.50
C LYS A 479 -6.25 19.16 16.90
N SER A 480 -6.39 20.49 16.82
CA SER A 480 -5.30 21.39 16.45
C SER A 480 -4.34 21.60 17.62
N THR A 481 -3.04 21.47 17.36
CA THR A 481 -1.94 21.58 18.32
C THR A 481 -0.86 22.48 17.73
N GLY A 482 -0.44 23.49 18.47
CA GLY A 482 0.69 24.35 18.11
C GLY A 482 2.01 23.81 18.62
N VAL A 483 3.05 23.84 17.78
CA VAL A 483 4.44 23.51 18.16
C VAL A 483 5.36 24.66 17.81
N ARG A 484 6.21 25.05 18.77
CA ARG A 484 7.16 26.16 18.62
C ARG A 484 8.51 25.69 18.10
N ALA A 485 9.05 26.44 17.14
CA ALA A 485 10.40 26.30 16.62
C ALA A 485 11.31 27.35 17.26
N ARG A 486 12.43 26.92 17.85
CA ARG A 486 13.43 27.86 18.41
C ARG A 486 14.25 28.55 17.33
N CYS A 487 14.64 27.78 16.31
CA CYS A 487 15.58 28.23 15.28
C CYS A 487 14.84 28.62 14.00
N GLU A 488 14.28 27.65 13.27
CA GLU A 488 13.64 27.88 11.97
C GLU A 488 12.52 26.87 11.73
N VAL A 489 11.58 27.23 10.85
CA VAL A 489 10.59 26.34 10.23
C VAL A 489 11.01 26.09 8.78
N VAL A 490 11.06 24.83 8.36
CA VAL A 490 11.39 24.44 6.98
C VAL A 490 10.19 23.75 6.36
N VAL A 491 9.66 24.32 5.28
CA VAL A 491 8.51 23.79 4.54
C VAL A 491 9.02 22.87 3.42
N CYS A 492 8.53 21.63 3.42
CA CYS A 492 8.86 20.59 2.45
C CYS A 492 7.59 19.87 1.95
N ALA A 493 6.51 20.61 1.69
CA ALA A 493 5.21 20.06 1.31
C ALA A 493 5.04 19.88 -0.22
N GLY A 494 6.11 20.06 -0.99
CA GLY A 494 6.17 19.88 -2.44
C GLY A 494 5.59 21.07 -3.22
N ALA A 495 5.71 21.02 -4.56
CA ALA A 495 5.28 22.12 -5.43
C ALA A 495 3.79 22.48 -5.36
N ILE A 496 2.94 21.62 -4.80
CA ILE A 496 1.52 21.91 -4.62
C ILE A 496 1.23 22.31 -3.16
N GLY A 497 1.78 21.56 -2.20
CA GLY A 497 1.48 21.76 -0.78
C GLY A 497 2.16 22.97 -0.16
N SER A 498 3.39 23.28 -0.58
CA SER A 498 4.17 24.41 -0.04
C SER A 498 3.55 25.78 -0.33
N PRO A 499 3.20 26.14 -1.59
CA PRO A 499 2.52 27.41 -1.84
C PRO A 499 1.15 27.47 -1.15
N LYS A 500 0.41 26.36 -1.09
CA LYS A 500 -0.87 26.28 -0.36
C LYS A 500 -0.67 26.62 1.12
N LEU A 501 0.31 26.01 1.78
CA LEU A 501 0.58 26.25 3.20
C LEU A 501 1.01 27.70 3.45
N LEU A 502 1.85 28.27 2.59
CA LEU A 502 2.23 29.68 2.69
C LEU A 502 1.00 30.60 2.55
N GLN A 503 0.16 30.36 1.54
CA GLN A 503 -1.07 31.13 1.31
C GLN A 503 -2.03 31.03 2.52
N LEU A 504 -2.28 29.82 3.05
CA LEU A 504 -3.09 29.62 4.27
C LEU A 504 -2.49 30.30 5.51
N SER A 505 -1.18 30.53 5.52
CA SER A 505 -0.47 31.22 6.59
C SER A 505 -0.41 32.75 6.41
N GLY A 506 -1.11 33.29 5.41
CA GLY A 506 -1.12 34.73 5.12
C GLY A 506 0.11 35.23 4.36
N ILE A 507 0.91 34.32 3.78
CA ILE A 507 2.12 34.65 3.00
C ILE A 507 1.83 34.35 1.52
N GLY A 508 1.60 35.38 0.72
CA GLY A 508 1.25 35.21 -0.69
C GLY A 508 0.60 36.45 -1.30
N PRO A 509 -0.08 36.33 -2.45
CA PRO A 509 -0.67 37.47 -3.15
C PRO A 509 -1.80 38.11 -2.33
N ALA A 510 -1.64 39.37 -1.91
CA ALA A 510 -2.59 40.02 -0.99
C ALA A 510 -4.05 40.02 -1.48
N ALA A 511 -4.28 40.23 -2.79
CA ALA A 511 -5.63 40.23 -3.36
C ALA A 511 -6.31 38.85 -3.27
N LEU A 512 -5.57 37.76 -3.51
CA LEU A 512 -6.06 36.40 -3.38
C LEU A 512 -6.42 36.09 -1.92
N LEU A 513 -5.52 36.41 -0.99
CA LEU A 513 -5.69 36.12 0.42
C LEU A 513 -6.88 36.89 1.02
N GLY A 514 -7.03 38.17 0.66
CA GLY A 514 -8.18 38.99 1.06
C GLY A 514 -9.51 38.43 0.55
N GLY A 515 -9.54 37.87 -0.66
CA GLY A 515 -10.73 37.25 -1.25
C GLY A 515 -11.25 36.03 -0.47
N TYR A 516 -10.37 35.32 0.23
CA TYR A 516 -10.73 34.17 1.09
C TYR A 516 -10.76 34.49 2.58
N GLY A 517 -10.60 35.77 2.96
CA GLY A 517 -10.61 36.20 4.36
C GLY A 517 -9.39 35.73 5.17
N VAL A 518 -8.27 35.41 4.50
CA VAL A 518 -7.02 35.02 5.18
C VAL A 518 -6.26 36.29 5.57
N PRO A 519 -5.92 36.49 6.86
CA PRO A 519 -5.16 37.67 7.29
C PRO A 519 -3.78 37.74 6.61
N LEU A 520 -3.46 38.88 6.04
CA LEU A 520 -2.17 39.10 5.37
C LEU A 520 -1.05 39.23 6.42
N VAL A 521 -0.04 38.37 6.30
CA VAL A 521 1.22 38.44 7.05
C VAL A 521 2.31 39.08 6.19
N ARG A 522 2.45 38.63 4.95
CA ARG A 522 3.42 39.16 4.00
C ARG A 522 2.88 39.04 2.58
N ASP A 523 2.86 40.17 1.86
CA ASP A 523 2.55 40.17 0.43
C ASP A 523 3.76 39.64 -0.36
N LEU A 524 3.59 38.47 -0.95
CA LEU A 524 4.54 37.83 -1.86
C LEU A 524 3.76 37.33 -3.08
N PRO A 525 3.63 38.14 -4.15
CA PRO A 525 2.79 37.81 -5.30
C PRO A 525 3.29 36.58 -6.08
N GLY A 526 4.55 36.17 -5.91
CA GLY A 526 5.10 34.97 -6.53
C GLY A 526 4.64 33.64 -5.91
N VAL A 527 4.05 33.65 -4.70
CA VAL A 527 3.65 32.39 -4.03
C VAL A 527 2.50 31.71 -4.75
N GLY A 528 2.79 30.54 -5.31
CA GLY A 528 1.86 29.74 -6.10
C GLY A 528 1.96 30.00 -7.61
N GLU A 529 2.71 30.99 -8.07
CA GLU A 529 2.88 31.28 -9.50
C GLU A 529 4.06 30.51 -10.10
N ASN A 530 4.28 30.59 -11.42
CA ASN A 530 5.41 29.93 -12.10
C ASN A 530 5.38 28.38 -11.99
N LEU A 531 4.18 27.79 -11.86
CA LEU A 531 4.03 26.33 -11.90
C LEU A 531 4.50 25.83 -13.27
N GLN A 532 5.38 24.83 -13.26
CA GLN A 532 5.89 24.14 -14.43
C GLN A 532 5.79 22.64 -14.18
N ASP A 533 5.50 21.87 -15.23
CA ASP A 533 5.45 20.41 -15.21
C ASP A 533 5.71 19.88 -16.63
N HIS A 534 6.22 18.66 -16.75
CA HIS A 534 6.37 18.01 -18.05
C HIS A 534 5.03 17.43 -18.50
N LEU A 535 4.55 17.82 -19.69
CA LEU A 535 3.42 17.15 -20.34
C LEU A 535 3.94 15.91 -21.08
N GLY A 536 3.55 14.73 -20.60
CA GLY A 536 3.80 13.46 -21.25
C GLY A 536 2.66 13.09 -22.19
N VAL A 537 2.94 12.84 -23.46
CA VAL A 537 1.97 12.31 -24.42
C VAL A 537 2.37 10.89 -24.81
N ARG A 538 1.42 9.96 -24.66
CA ARG A 538 1.67 8.54 -24.92
C ARG A 538 1.43 8.21 -26.39
N SER A 539 2.31 7.37 -26.93
CA SER A 539 2.10 6.58 -28.14
C SER A 539 2.08 5.11 -27.75
N VAL A 540 0.98 4.42 -28.06
CA VAL A 540 0.73 3.04 -27.64
C VAL A 540 0.72 2.13 -28.86
N TYR A 541 1.48 1.05 -28.78
CA TYR A 541 1.64 0.08 -29.87
C TYR A 541 1.33 -1.32 -29.37
N GLN A 542 0.62 -2.09 -30.19
CA GLN A 542 0.42 -3.52 -29.95
C GLN A 542 1.64 -4.30 -30.47
N THR A 543 2.06 -5.32 -29.74
CA THR A 543 3.14 -6.23 -30.13
C THR A 543 2.65 -7.68 -30.12
N TRP A 544 3.22 -8.52 -30.98
CA TRP A 544 3.00 -9.96 -30.93
C TRP A 544 3.93 -10.64 -29.91
N TRP A 545 4.99 -9.93 -29.48
CA TRP A 545 5.99 -10.47 -28.58
C TRP A 545 5.49 -10.45 -27.14
N ARG A 546 5.25 -11.65 -26.59
CA ARG A 546 4.76 -11.85 -25.23
C ARG A 546 5.84 -11.68 -24.15
N LEU A 547 6.46 -10.51 -24.10
CA LEU A 547 7.50 -10.16 -23.13
C LEU A 547 7.12 -8.91 -22.30
N THR A 548 5.87 -8.46 -22.43
CA THR A 548 5.39 -7.22 -21.81
C THR A 548 4.92 -7.48 -20.38
N LEU A 549 4.91 -6.44 -19.54
CA LEU A 549 4.31 -6.56 -18.20
C LEU A 549 2.82 -6.90 -18.29
N ASN A 550 2.12 -6.53 -19.39
CA ASN A 550 0.76 -6.98 -19.65
C ASN A 550 0.65 -8.51 -19.65
N ASP A 551 1.57 -9.20 -20.33
CA ASP A 551 1.60 -10.66 -20.37
C ASP A 551 1.89 -11.26 -19.00
N ASP A 552 2.83 -10.65 -18.27
CA ASP A 552 3.19 -11.09 -16.92
C ASP A 552 2.01 -10.97 -15.95
N THR A 553 1.12 -9.98 -16.13
CA THR A 553 -0.09 -9.85 -15.31
C THR A 553 -1.29 -10.66 -15.81
N ASN A 554 -1.46 -10.80 -17.13
CA ASN A 554 -2.65 -11.42 -17.72
C ASN A 554 -2.54 -12.95 -17.81
N LEU A 555 -1.33 -13.50 -17.85
CA LEU A 555 -1.12 -14.94 -17.91
C LEU A 555 -0.88 -15.49 -16.50
N PRO A 556 -1.79 -16.30 -15.93
CA PRO A 556 -1.70 -16.73 -14.54
C PRO A 556 -0.36 -17.42 -14.21
N GLN A 557 0.14 -18.27 -15.12
CA GLN A 557 1.42 -18.96 -14.94
C GLN A 557 2.60 -17.99 -14.78
N ARG A 558 2.59 -16.87 -15.52
CA ARG A 558 3.63 -15.84 -15.45
C ARG A 558 3.46 -14.93 -14.25
N ASP A 559 2.22 -14.56 -13.92
CA ASP A 559 1.92 -13.78 -12.72
C ASP A 559 2.40 -14.53 -11.47
N TRP A 560 2.06 -15.81 -11.37
CA TRP A 560 2.55 -16.68 -10.29
C TRP A 560 4.07 -16.82 -10.30
N GLY A 561 4.68 -17.07 -11.47
CA GLY A 561 6.13 -17.17 -11.60
C GLY A 561 6.85 -15.89 -11.15
N ALA A 562 6.35 -14.73 -11.56
CA ALA A 562 6.86 -13.41 -11.20
C ALA A 562 6.72 -13.16 -9.69
N ARG A 563 5.57 -13.49 -9.09
CA ARG A 563 5.31 -13.34 -7.66
C ARG A 563 6.18 -14.25 -6.81
N LEU A 564 6.30 -15.53 -7.18
CA LEU A 564 7.16 -16.49 -6.46
C LEU A 564 8.65 -16.10 -6.61
N GLY A 565 9.07 -15.72 -7.81
CA GLY A 565 10.42 -15.21 -8.07
C GLY A 565 10.74 -13.99 -7.21
N TYR A 566 9.82 -13.04 -7.11
CA TYR A 566 9.95 -11.89 -6.24
C TYR A 566 9.99 -12.26 -4.74
N MET A 567 9.10 -13.15 -4.31
CA MET A 567 8.98 -13.56 -2.91
C MET A 567 10.24 -14.25 -2.39
N PHE A 568 10.75 -15.23 -3.14
CA PHE A 568 11.87 -16.07 -2.71
C PHE A 568 13.24 -15.52 -3.12
N ARG A 569 13.35 -14.95 -4.31
CA ARG A 569 14.65 -14.55 -4.91
C ARG A 569 14.80 -13.05 -5.14
N ARG A 570 13.71 -12.28 -5.03
CA ARG A 570 13.69 -10.84 -5.38
C ARG A 570 14.14 -10.61 -6.82
N THR A 571 13.59 -11.40 -7.74
CA THR A 571 13.90 -11.33 -9.18
C THR A 571 12.61 -11.25 -10.01
N GLY A 572 12.73 -10.81 -11.26
CA GLY A 572 11.64 -10.83 -12.24
C GLY A 572 10.95 -9.46 -12.41
N PRO A 573 9.85 -9.39 -13.17
CA PRO A 573 9.24 -8.12 -13.59
C PRO A 573 8.76 -7.22 -12.44
N LEU A 574 8.50 -7.79 -11.26
CA LEU A 574 8.12 -7.03 -10.06
C LEU A 574 9.27 -6.22 -9.44
N THR A 575 10.52 -6.40 -9.92
CA THR A 575 11.67 -5.58 -9.53
C THR A 575 11.96 -4.46 -10.53
N ALA A 576 11.18 -4.35 -11.60
CA ALA A 576 11.37 -3.36 -12.66
C ALA A 576 11.02 -1.93 -12.21
N SER A 577 11.71 -0.94 -12.78
CA SER A 577 11.23 0.45 -12.83
C SER A 577 10.06 0.60 -13.80
N SER A 578 9.33 1.71 -13.71
CA SER A 578 8.19 1.96 -14.61
C SER A 578 8.62 2.08 -16.07
N ALA A 579 9.74 2.75 -16.31
CA ALA A 579 10.42 2.82 -17.60
C ALA A 579 11.80 2.18 -17.49
N LEU A 580 12.16 1.36 -18.49
CA LEU A 580 13.41 0.59 -18.49
C LEU A 580 14.52 1.29 -19.26
N ALA A 581 14.16 1.93 -20.37
CA ALA A 581 15.07 2.65 -21.25
C ALA A 581 14.48 4.02 -21.60
N GLY A 582 15.33 4.93 -22.04
CA GLY A 582 14.88 6.22 -22.54
C GLY A 582 15.89 6.88 -23.48
N ALA A 583 15.43 7.94 -24.12
CA ALA A 583 16.23 8.72 -25.05
C ALA A 583 16.03 10.22 -24.82
N PHE A 584 17.11 10.97 -24.91
CA PHE A 584 17.11 12.43 -24.91
C PHE A 584 17.54 12.88 -26.30
N VAL A 585 16.65 13.62 -26.96
CA VAL A 585 16.80 13.96 -28.38
C VAL A 585 16.57 15.45 -28.58
N ARG A 586 17.35 16.02 -29.48
CA ARG A 586 17.10 17.36 -30.02
C ARG A 586 16.21 17.26 -31.25
N LEU A 587 14.99 17.79 -31.17
CA LEU A 587 14.03 17.75 -32.27
C LEU A 587 13.75 19.13 -32.85
N LEU A 588 13.88 20.19 -32.06
CA LEU A 588 13.61 21.54 -32.51
C LEU A 588 14.88 22.15 -33.15
N PRO A 589 14.78 22.78 -34.33
CA PRO A 589 15.94 23.35 -35.03
C PRO A 589 16.69 24.42 -34.23
N GLN A 590 15.98 25.17 -33.38
CA GLN A 590 16.54 26.23 -32.54
C GLN A 590 17.25 25.72 -31.29
N SER A 591 17.06 24.45 -30.92
CA SER A 591 17.66 23.89 -29.71
C SER A 591 19.16 23.65 -29.89
N THR A 592 19.95 24.04 -28.90
CA THR A 592 21.39 23.75 -28.84
C THR A 592 21.70 22.46 -28.07
N GLU A 593 20.74 21.94 -27.32
CA GLU A 593 20.81 20.75 -26.47
C GLU A 593 19.54 19.90 -26.66
N PRO A 594 19.47 18.66 -26.13
CA PRO A 594 18.27 17.84 -26.28
C PRO A 594 17.06 18.54 -25.63
N ASP A 595 15.93 18.57 -26.34
CA ASP A 595 14.71 19.27 -25.91
C ASP A 595 13.55 18.34 -25.58
N THR A 596 13.66 17.07 -25.99
CA THR A 596 12.61 16.07 -25.86
C THR A 596 13.16 14.81 -25.20
N GLN A 597 12.39 14.25 -24.29
CA GLN A 597 12.66 12.97 -23.65
C GLN A 597 11.62 11.92 -24.08
N PHE A 598 12.10 10.71 -24.32
CA PHE A 598 11.30 9.52 -24.55
C PHE A 598 11.51 8.52 -23.43
N HIS A 599 10.43 8.05 -22.82
CA HIS A 599 10.45 6.90 -21.92
C HIS A 599 9.91 5.68 -22.65
N PHE A 600 10.65 4.59 -22.60
CA PHE A 600 10.20 3.30 -23.08
C PHE A 600 9.61 2.47 -21.93
N LEU A 601 8.32 2.17 -22.06
CA LEU A 601 7.57 1.37 -21.10
C LEU A 601 7.15 0.07 -21.79
N PRO A 602 7.63 -1.10 -21.33
CA PRO A 602 7.28 -2.40 -21.92
C PRO A 602 5.88 -2.88 -21.45
N TRP A 603 4.92 -1.95 -21.41
CA TRP A 603 3.55 -2.18 -21.02
C TRP A 603 2.62 -1.13 -21.62
N SER A 604 1.32 -1.42 -21.64
CA SER A 604 0.29 -0.51 -22.15
C SER A 604 -1.01 -0.55 -21.33
N THR A 605 -1.69 0.59 -21.24
CA THR A 605 -2.92 0.81 -20.46
C THR A 605 -3.82 1.84 -21.16
N CYS A 606 -5.15 1.74 -21.03
CA CYS A 606 -6.08 2.78 -21.51
C CYS A 606 -5.95 4.10 -20.73
N GLY A 607 -5.41 4.04 -19.52
CA GLY A 607 -5.25 5.14 -18.57
C GLY A 607 -4.46 4.61 -17.37
N ILE A 608 -3.77 5.48 -16.63
CA ILE A 608 -3.05 5.08 -15.41
C ILE A 608 -4.00 4.36 -14.41
N ASP A 609 -5.29 4.68 -14.49
CA ASP A 609 -6.43 4.20 -13.71
C ASP A 609 -7.12 2.93 -14.27
N GLN A 610 -6.94 2.58 -15.54
CA GLN A 610 -7.72 1.51 -16.20
C GLN A 610 -7.05 0.13 -16.26
N GLY A 611 -5.85 0.00 -15.67
CA GLY A 611 -5.14 -1.30 -15.62
C GLY A 611 -4.51 -1.68 -16.96
N PHE A 612 -3.75 -2.78 -16.97
CA PHE A 612 -3.07 -3.25 -18.18
C PHE A 612 -4.06 -3.75 -19.23
N HIS A 613 -3.81 -3.44 -20.49
CA HIS A 613 -4.55 -4.05 -21.59
C HIS A 613 -4.43 -5.58 -21.57
N THR A 614 -5.45 -6.27 -22.07
CA THR A 614 -5.49 -7.74 -22.19
C THR A 614 -4.56 -8.30 -23.26
N PHE A 615 -4.02 -7.45 -24.14
CA PHE A 615 -3.04 -7.78 -25.16
C PHE A 615 -1.63 -7.31 -24.78
N SER A 616 -0.62 -7.89 -25.43
CA SER A 616 0.78 -7.47 -25.31
C SER A 616 0.96 -6.12 -26.01
N GLY A 617 1.41 -5.10 -25.27
CA GLY A 617 1.61 -3.77 -25.83
C GLY A 617 2.72 -3.00 -25.12
N ILE A 618 3.28 -2.03 -25.83
CA ILE A 618 4.30 -1.11 -25.33
C ILE A 618 3.78 0.33 -25.37
N THR A 619 4.37 1.18 -24.54
CA THR A 619 4.10 2.61 -24.54
C THR A 619 5.41 3.37 -24.69
N ILE A 620 5.43 4.34 -25.60
CA ILE A 620 6.47 5.36 -25.69
C ILE A 620 5.84 6.64 -25.17
N LEU A 621 6.34 7.15 -24.05
CA LEU A 621 5.90 8.43 -23.49
C LEU A 621 6.88 9.51 -23.90
N SER A 622 6.41 10.50 -24.65
CA SER A 622 7.21 11.65 -25.06
C SER A 622 6.88 12.88 -24.22
N SER A 623 7.90 13.61 -23.79
CA SER A 623 7.75 14.86 -23.05
C SER A 623 8.78 15.89 -23.49
N GLN A 624 8.36 17.15 -23.61
CA GLN A 624 9.26 18.27 -23.77
C GLN A 624 9.93 18.58 -22.43
N LEU A 625 11.24 18.82 -22.44
CA LEU A 625 12.05 18.98 -21.23
C LEU A 625 11.98 20.39 -20.61
N ARG A 626 11.80 21.41 -21.46
CA ARG A 626 11.76 22.83 -21.10
C ARG A 626 10.48 23.49 -21.64
N PRO A 627 9.32 23.21 -21.03
CA PRO A 627 8.07 23.86 -21.43
C PRO A 627 8.11 25.36 -21.08
N GLU A 628 7.52 26.20 -21.93
CA GLU A 628 7.37 27.64 -21.70
C GLU A 628 6.06 27.99 -21.00
N SER A 629 5.05 27.12 -21.08
CA SER A 629 3.81 27.26 -20.35
C SER A 629 4.05 27.45 -18.85
N ARG A 630 3.33 28.40 -18.24
CA ARG A 630 3.38 28.70 -16.81
C ARG A 630 1.98 28.70 -16.22
N GLY A 631 1.83 27.94 -15.16
CA GLY A 631 0.60 27.79 -14.40
C GLY A 631 0.65 28.46 -13.02
N HIS A 632 -0.33 28.13 -12.18
CA HIS A 632 -0.37 28.53 -10.78
C HIS A 632 -1.10 27.51 -9.88
N VAL A 633 -0.80 27.58 -8.58
CA VAL A 633 -1.46 26.88 -7.49
C VAL A 633 -1.99 27.92 -6.50
N ARG A 634 -3.31 27.95 -6.31
CA ARG A 634 -3.98 28.93 -5.45
C ARG A 634 -4.95 28.25 -4.49
N ILE A 635 -5.05 28.74 -3.26
CA ILE A 635 -6.08 28.28 -2.33
C ILE A 635 -7.46 28.49 -2.94
N ALA A 636 -8.34 27.50 -2.75
CA ALA A 636 -9.75 27.58 -3.13
C ALA A 636 -10.66 27.86 -1.91
N SER A 637 -10.11 27.75 -0.70
CA SER A 637 -10.78 27.91 0.58
C SER A 637 -9.74 28.18 1.68
N PRO A 638 -10.10 28.87 2.78
CA PRO A 638 -9.26 28.93 3.98
C PRO A 638 -9.17 27.60 4.75
N ASP A 639 -9.98 26.60 4.38
CA ASP A 639 -9.92 25.26 4.98
C ASP A 639 -8.71 24.45 4.46
N PRO A 640 -7.80 24.00 5.34
CA PRO A 640 -6.64 23.20 4.95
C PRO A 640 -6.97 21.84 4.33
N ASP A 641 -8.17 21.27 4.53
CA ASP A 641 -8.56 20.00 3.90
C ASP A 641 -8.95 20.16 2.42
N VAL A 642 -9.36 21.35 2.00
CA VAL A 642 -9.78 21.59 0.61
C VAL A 642 -8.55 21.68 -0.28
N HIS A 643 -8.53 20.92 -1.38
CA HIS A 643 -7.43 20.97 -2.34
C HIS A 643 -7.29 22.36 -2.97
N PRO A 644 -6.06 22.82 -3.29
CA PRO A 644 -5.87 24.08 -3.99
C PRO A 644 -6.35 23.95 -5.44
N ALA A 645 -6.75 25.06 -6.05
CA ALA A 645 -6.95 25.16 -7.49
C ALA A 645 -5.59 25.10 -8.18
N ILE A 646 -5.42 24.13 -9.08
CA ILE A 646 -4.18 23.89 -9.83
C ILE A 646 -4.47 24.15 -11.29
N VAL A 647 -3.79 25.13 -11.89
CA VAL A 647 -3.88 25.43 -13.32
C VAL A 647 -2.49 25.26 -13.89
N ALA A 648 -2.29 24.31 -14.79
CA ALA A 648 -0.98 24.03 -15.38
C ALA A 648 -0.70 24.92 -16.62
N ASN A 649 -1.76 25.29 -17.34
CA ASN A 649 -1.71 25.97 -18.63
C ASN A 649 -0.96 25.17 -19.70
N TYR A 650 -1.14 23.85 -19.75
CA TYR A 650 -0.48 23.00 -20.73
C TYR A 650 -0.73 23.47 -22.16
N LEU A 651 0.29 23.42 -23.04
CA LEU A 651 0.18 23.80 -24.46
C LEU A 651 -0.33 25.23 -24.71
N SER A 652 -0.12 26.14 -23.76
CA SER A 652 -0.52 27.55 -23.89
C SER A 652 0.38 28.35 -24.83
N THR A 653 1.61 27.91 -25.06
CA THR A 653 2.59 28.55 -25.95
C THR A 653 2.71 27.79 -27.28
N ASP A 654 3.10 28.51 -28.34
CA ASP A 654 3.31 27.87 -29.65
C ASP A 654 4.53 26.96 -29.66
N GLN A 655 5.57 27.29 -28.90
CA GLN A 655 6.75 26.45 -28.74
C GLN A 655 6.38 25.08 -28.16
N ASP A 656 5.55 25.03 -27.12
CA ASP A 656 5.18 23.76 -26.48
C ASP A 656 4.31 22.89 -27.40
N ARG A 657 3.46 23.52 -28.21
CA ARG A 657 2.68 22.83 -29.25
C ARG A 657 3.59 22.26 -30.33
N THR A 658 4.54 23.04 -30.85
CA THR A 658 5.49 22.60 -31.87
C THR A 658 6.38 21.47 -31.36
N ALA A 659 6.91 21.58 -30.14
CA ALA A 659 7.74 20.56 -29.50
C ALA A 659 6.97 19.24 -29.35
N THR A 660 5.73 19.31 -28.85
CA THR A 660 4.88 18.13 -28.65
C THR A 660 4.56 17.41 -29.96
N VAL A 661 4.23 18.16 -31.01
CA VAL A 661 3.98 17.60 -32.35
C VAL A 661 5.24 16.96 -32.93
N ALA A 662 6.40 17.62 -32.81
CA ALA A 662 7.67 17.07 -33.26
C ALA A 662 8.01 15.76 -32.54
N ALA A 663 7.79 15.71 -31.22
CA ALA A 663 8.00 14.53 -30.40
C ALA A 663 7.12 13.34 -30.82
N LEU A 664 5.83 13.58 -31.09
CA LEU A 664 4.90 12.53 -31.55
C LEU A 664 5.25 12.01 -32.95
N LYS A 665 5.64 12.90 -33.87
CA LYS A 665 6.14 12.52 -35.20
C LYS A 665 7.39 11.65 -35.09
N PHE A 666 8.31 12.00 -34.19
CA PHE A 666 9.52 11.22 -33.96
C PHE A 666 9.23 9.87 -33.30
N ALA A 667 8.29 9.80 -32.34
CA ALA A 667 7.84 8.53 -31.77
C ALA A 667 7.28 7.58 -32.85
N ARG A 668 6.49 8.10 -33.79
CA ARG A 668 6.00 7.32 -34.93
C ARG A 668 7.12 6.92 -35.89
N LEU A 669 8.15 7.75 -36.07
CA LEU A 669 9.33 7.39 -36.86
C LEU A 669 10.10 6.24 -36.20
N LEU A 670 10.32 6.29 -34.88
CA LEU A 670 10.91 5.20 -34.10
C LEU A 670 10.15 3.89 -34.30
N ALA A 671 8.81 3.90 -34.22
CA ALA A 671 7.97 2.72 -34.43
C ALA A 671 8.09 2.10 -35.84
N ARG A 672 8.56 2.86 -36.84
CA ARG A 672 8.73 2.42 -38.23
C ARG A 672 10.14 1.91 -38.57
N THR A 673 11.07 1.97 -37.62
CA THR A 673 12.43 1.40 -37.78
C THR A 673 12.38 -0.11 -38.02
N ALA A 674 13.44 -0.71 -38.55
CA ALA A 674 13.52 -2.14 -38.77
C ALA A 674 13.49 -2.92 -37.45
N ALA A 675 14.14 -2.41 -36.40
CA ALA A 675 14.11 -2.97 -35.05
C ALA A 675 12.67 -3.08 -34.50
N PHE A 676 11.87 -2.01 -34.62
CA PHE A 676 10.51 -1.99 -34.09
C PHE A 676 9.45 -2.60 -35.01
N SER A 677 9.54 -2.39 -36.33
CA SER A 677 8.57 -2.97 -37.28
C SER A 677 8.53 -4.50 -37.26
N ARG A 678 9.60 -5.16 -36.81
CA ARG A 678 9.62 -6.62 -36.61
C ARG A 678 8.79 -7.10 -35.43
N ILE A 679 8.61 -6.26 -34.41
CA ILE A 679 7.97 -6.64 -33.14
C ILE A 679 6.59 -6.01 -32.96
N LEU A 680 6.35 -4.84 -33.58
CA LEU A 680 5.08 -4.13 -33.51
C LEU A 680 4.10 -4.66 -34.55
N VAL A 681 2.86 -4.88 -34.12
CA VAL A 681 1.75 -5.33 -34.97
C VAL A 681 0.97 -4.15 -35.51
N GLY A 682 0.77 -3.11 -34.68
CA GLY A 682 -0.02 -1.95 -35.04
C GLY A 682 0.11 -0.81 -34.04
N GLU A 683 -0.18 0.39 -34.51
CA GLU A 683 -0.29 1.60 -33.70
C GLU A 683 -1.73 1.76 -33.20
N LEU A 684 -1.91 1.84 -31.88
CA LEU A 684 -3.22 2.06 -31.27
C LEU A 684 -3.44 3.56 -30.97
N LEU A 685 -2.42 4.23 -30.43
CA LEU A 685 -2.42 5.66 -30.16
C LEU A 685 -1.12 6.26 -30.71
N PRO A 686 -1.15 7.36 -31.48
CA PRO A 686 -2.33 8.13 -31.90
C PRO A 686 -3.33 7.42 -32.80
N GLY A 687 -2.89 6.40 -33.54
CA GLY A 687 -3.70 5.77 -34.59
C GLY A 687 -3.20 6.17 -35.97
N VAL A 688 -3.30 5.23 -36.92
CA VAL A 688 -2.74 5.39 -38.27
C VAL A 688 -3.41 6.51 -39.08
N GLU A 689 -4.64 6.85 -38.73
CA GLU A 689 -5.47 7.91 -39.31
C GLU A 689 -5.05 9.32 -38.88
N VAL A 690 -4.39 9.46 -37.74
CA VAL A 690 -3.94 10.76 -37.23
C VAL A 690 -2.76 11.20 -38.09
N ALA A 691 -2.94 12.22 -38.93
CA ALA A 691 -1.89 12.73 -39.81
C ALA A 691 -1.82 14.26 -39.78
N GLY A 692 -0.62 14.79 -40.03
CA GLY A 692 -0.36 16.23 -40.00
C GLY A 692 -0.32 16.82 -38.60
N ASP A 693 0.21 18.04 -38.52
CA ASP A 693 0.45 18.77 -37.27
C ASP A 693 -0.82 19.01 -36.45
N PRO A 694 -1.97 19.40 -37.06
CA PRO A 694 -3.22 19.56 -36.31
C PRO A 694 -3.69 18.26 -35.65
N GLY A 695 -3.63 17.13 -36.36
CA GLY A 695 -4.06 15.84 -35.83
C GLY A 695 -3.20 15.37 -34.65
N PHE A 696 -1.88 15.54 -34.73
CA PHE A 696 -0.99 15.24 -33.60
C PHE A 696 -1.23 16.16 -32.40
N LEU A 697 -1.54 17.44 -32.65
CA LEU A 697 -1.86 18.36 -31.57
C LEU A 697 -3.18 17.97 -30.89
N ASP A 698 -4.22 17.64 -31.65
CA ASP A 698 -5.50 17.18 -31.10
C ASP A 698 -5.33 15.88 -30.32
N HIS A 699 -4.48 14.96 -30.78
CA HIS A 699 -4.07 13.79 -29.99
C HIS A 699 -3.43 14.21 -28.67
N ALA A 700 -2.48 15.15 -28.68
CA ALA A 700 -1.85 15.64 -27.47
C ALA A 700 -2.85 16.30 -26.50
N ARG A 701 -3.86 17.00 -27.00
CA ARG A 701 -4.94 17.58 -26.16
C ARG A 701 -5.73 16.51 -25.43
N ASN A 702 -6.09 15.45 -26.15
CA ASN A 702 -6.91 14.35 -25.63
C ASN A 702 -6.11 13.41 -24.70
N GLU A 703 -4.85 13.14 -25.01
CA GLU A 703 -4.07 12.06 -24.42
C GLU A 703 -2.91 12.55 -23.53
N GLY A 704 -2.63 13.85 -23.51
CA GLY A 704 -1.62 14.45 -22.66
C GLY A 704 -1.90 14.21 -21.17
N GLN A 705 -0.87 13.84 -20.43
CA GLN A 705 -0.91 13.60 -18.99
C GLN A 705 0.28 14.27 -18.33
N SER A 706 0.15 14.60 -17.05
CA SER A 706 1.28 15.07 -16.26
C SER A 706 2.33 13.95 -16.14
N ALA A 707 3.61 14.27 -16.33
CA ALA A 707 4.70 13.38 -15.94
C ALA A 707 4.90 13.32 -14.41
N CYS A 708 4.11 14.10 -13.65
CA CYS A 708 4.11 14.23 -12.20
C CYS A 708 5.40 14.86 -11.66
N ASP A 709 5.93 15.86 -12.37
CA ASP A 709 7.16 16.58 -12.06
C ASP A 709 6.91 18.10 -11.80
N PRO A 710 5.92 18.49 -10.97
CA PRO A 710 5.61 19.89 -10.76
C PRO A 710 6.69 20.62 -9.96
N VAL A 711 7.02 21.84 -10.39
CA VAL A 711 8.04 22.71 -9.77
C VAL A 711 7.64 24.19 -9.80
N GLY A 712 8.44 25.03 -9.13
CA GLY A 712 8.50 26.48 -9.39
C GLY A 712 7.52 27.37 -8.65
N THR A 713 6.59 26.82 -7.89
CA THR A 713 5.53 27.55 -7.17
C THR A 713 5.98 28.35 -5.94
N CYS A 714 7.23 28.19 -5.52
CA CYS A 714 7.91 29.02 -4.52
C CYS A 714 9.30 29.40 -5.04
N ARG A 715 9.36 29.85 -6.30
CA ARG A 715 10.59 30.08 -7.06
C ARG A 715 11.66 30.84 -6.27
N MET A 716 12.89 30.32 -6.36
CA MET A 716 14.10 30.98 -5.90
C MET A 716 14.52 32.12 -6.85
N GLY A 717 14.96 33.24 -6.28
CA GLY A 717 15.43 34.39 -7.05
C GLY A 717 15.58 35.66 -6.23
N ASN A 718 15.99 36.74 -6.90
CA ASN A 718 16.20 38.06 -6.31
C ASN A 718 15.24 39.13 -6.87
N ASP A 719 14.37 38.76 -7.81
CA ASP A 719 13.37 39.66 -8.40
C ASP A 719 12.08 39.73 -7.54
N PRO A 720 11.19 40.71 -7.76
CA PRO A 720 9.96 40.85 -6.98
C PRO A 720 9.01 39.65 -7.03
N GLY A 721 9.12 38.78 -8.04
CA GLY A 721 8.35 37.54 -8.17
C GLY A 721 8.99 36.33 -7.51
N ALA A 722 10.14 36.48 -6.85
CA ALA A 722 10.79 35.40 -6.11
C ALA A 722 10.15 35.21 -4.72
N VAL A 723 10.08 33.96 -4.27
CA VAL A 723 9.53 33.59 -2.96
C VAL A 723 10.64 33.31 -1.96
N VAL A 724 11.73 32.69 -2.41
CA VAL A 724 12.90 32.42 -1.58
C VAL A 724 14.19 32.98 -2.18
N ASP A 725 15.16 33.28 -1.34
CA ASP A 725 16.51 33.66 -1.77
C ASP A 725 17.37 32.44 -2.14
N ALA A 726 18.60 32.67 -2.63
CA ALA A 726 19.55 31.60 -2.97
C ALA A 726 19.92 30.65 -1.80
N ARG A 727 19.63 31.06 -0.55
CA ARG A 727 19.80 30.25 0.66
C ARG A 727 18.48 29.60 1.12
N LEU A 728 17.45 29.63 0.29
CA LEU A 728 16.12 29.04 0.51
C LEU A 728 15.29 29.74 1.60
N ARG A 729 15.66 30.96 2.02
CA ARG A 729 14.94 31.74 3.03
C ARG A 729 13.79 32.49 2.38
N VAL A 730 12.61 32.45 3.00
CA VAL A 730 11.42 33.16 2.49
C VAL A 730 11.62 34.66 2.61
N HIS A 731 11.39 35.39 1.52
CA HIS A 731 11.58 36.83 1.47
C HIS A 731 10.66 37.57 2.44
N GLY A 732 11.27 38.34 3.35
CA GLY A 732 10.53 39.16 4.32
C GLY A 732 9.90 38.40 5.49
N VAL A 733 10.21 37.11 5.69
CA VAL A 733 9.78 36.33 6.86
C VAL A 733 10.98 35.64 7.50
N ALA A 734 11.40 36.10 8.66
CA ALA A 734 12.57 35.57 9.34
C ALA A 734 12.32 34.14 9.88
N GLY A 735 13.34 33.29 9.86
CA GLY A 735 13.25 31.93 10.41
C GLY A 735 12.34 30.97 9.62
N LEU A 736 12.06 31.26 8.35
CA LEU A 736 11.25 30.43 7.47
C LEU A 736 12.03 30.09 6.19
N ARG A 737 12.05 28.80 5.82
CA ARG A 737 12.59 28.31 4.55
C ARG A 737 11.62 27.42 3.80
N VAL A 738 11.80 27.30 2.50
CA VAL A 738 11.16 26.27 1.66
C VAL A 738 12.25 25.43 1.03
N ALA A 739 12.18 24.10 1.16
CA ALA A 739 13.22 23.19 0.68
C ALA A 739 12.60 21.96 0.01
N ASP A 740 11.99 22.17 -1.16
CA ASP A 740 11.42 21.12 -2.01
C ASP A 740 11.35 21.59 -3.48
N ALA A 741 10.69 20.82 -4.34
CA ALA A 741 10.54 21.10 -5.77
C ALA A 741 9.98 22.49 -6.12
N SER A 742 9.21 23.11 -5.22
CA SER A 742 8.63 24.45 -5.44
C SER A 742 9.68 25.53 -5.66
N ILE A 743 10.91 25.37 -5.16
CA ILE A 743 11.95 26.41 -5.23
C ILE A 743 12.65 26.49 -6.59
N MET A 744 12.54 25.47 -7.43
CA MET A 744 13.24 25.43 -8.71
C MET A 744 12.78 26.58 -9.61
N PRO A 745 13.66 27.50 -10.05
CA PRO A 745 13.25 28.60 -10.91
C PRO A 745 12.71 28.16 -12.26
N THR A 746 13.39 27.17 -12.85
CA THR A 746 13.03 26.52 -14.10
C THR A 746 13.05 25.01 -13.89
N LEU A 747 12.17 24.32 -14.61
CA LEU A 747 12.14 22.86 -14.63
C LEU A 747 13.45 22.29 -15.22
N ILE A 748 13.91 21.18 -14.66
CA ILE A 748 15.10 20.47 -15.13
C ILE A 748 14.75 19.45 -16.22
N SER A 749 15.77 18.98 -16.94
CA SER A 749 15.63 17.92 -17.94
C SER A 749 15.34 16.56 -17.31
N GLY A 750 14.11 16.08 -17.46
CA GLY A 750 13.68 14.78 -16.99
C GLY A 750 13.28 14.76 -15.52
N SER A 751 13.14 13.56 -14.96
CA SER A 751 12.46 13.36 -13.67
C SER A 751 13.09 14.15 -12.51
N THR A 752 12.24 14.79 -11.70
CA THR A 752 12.66 15.77 -10.68
C THR A 752 13.10 15.14 -9.35
N ASN A 753 12.91 13.84 -9.16
CA ASN A 753 13.16 13.17 -7.87
C ASN A 753 14.61 13.32 -7.38
N ALA A 754 15.62 13.17 -8.26
CA ALA A 754 17.01 13.31 -7.86
C ALA A 754 17.34 14.77 -7.48
N ALA A 755 16.85 15.74 -8.25
CA ALA A 755 17.01 17.16 -7.95
C ALA A 755 16.36 17.54 -6.62
N CYS A 756 15.18 17.02 -6.31
CA CYS A 756 14.53 17.21 -5.00
C CYS A 756 15.39 16.68 -3.84
N MET A 757 16.00 15.50 -3.99
CA MET A 757 16.90 14.94 -2.97
C MET A 757 18.17 15.79 -2.82
N MET A 758 18.74 16.27 -3.93
CA MET A 758 19.88 17.18 -3.93
C MET A 758 19.57 18.51 -3.23
N ILE A 759 18.40 19.11 -3.50
CA ILE A 759 17.94 20.32 -2.82
C ILE A 759 17.86 20.08 -1.31
N GLY A 760 17.34 18.93 -0.87
CA GLY A 760 17.28 18.56 0.55
C GLY A 760 18.66 18.45 1.21
N GLU A 761 19.61 17.78 0.54
CA GLU A 761 21.00 17.66 1.00
C GLU A 761 21.67 19.03 1.14
N LYS A 762 21.52 19.89 0.12
CA LYS A 762 22.08 21.23 0.13
C LYS A 762 21.41 22.15 1.14
N ALA A 763 20.09 22.06 1.30
CA ALA A 763 19.35 22.81 2.31
C ALA A 763 19.86 22.48 3.73
N ALA A 764 20.15 21.21 4.01
CA ALA A 764 20.71 20.81 5.30
C ALA A 764 22.06 21.49 5.57
N ASP A 765 22.95 21.56 4.57
CA ASP A 765 24.26 22.23 4.71
C ASP A 765 24.10 23.76 4.88
N LEU A 766 23.18 24.38 4.13
CA LEU A 766 22.88 25.82 4.27
C LEU A 766 22.35 26.16 5.67
N ILE A 767 21.46 25.33 6.22
CA ILE A 767 20.92 25.49 7.58
C ILE A 767 22.02 25.30 8.62
N LEU A 768 22.88 24.29 8.46
CA LEU A 768 24.00 24.06 9.37
C LEU A 768 25.03 25.20 9.33
N ALA A 769 25.27 25.77 8.14
CA ALA A 769 26.18 26.91 7.99
C ALA A 769 25.63 28.18 8.65
N ASP A 770 24.32 28.43 8.57
CA ASP A 770 23.67 29.59 9.21
C ASP A 770 23.48 29.43 10.73
N ALA A 771 23.54 28.19 11.24
CA ALA A 771 23.42 27.88 12.66
C ALA A 771 24.77 27.87 13.42
N ARG A 772 25.90 27.94 12.71
CA ARG A 772 27.25 28.09 13.27
C ARG A 772 27.56 29.57 13.43
#